data_AF-A0A841DLI9-F1
#
_entry.id   AF-A0A841DLI9-F1
#
_cell.length_a   1.000
_cell.length_b   1.000
_cell.length_c   1.000
_cell.angle_alpha   90.00
_cell.angle_beta   90.00
_cell.angle_gamma   90.00
#
_symmetry.space_group_name_H-M   'P 1'
#
loop_
_entity.id
_entity.type
_entity.pdbx_description
1 polymer ?
#
loop_
_entity_poly.entity_id
_entity_poly.type
_entity_poly.pdbx_seq_one_letter_code
_entity_poly.pdbx_strand_id
1 'polypeptide(L)'
;MVRKLLVAALTLAVAAATVVFVNRPADAASAAVSITATRASNGTTTLIYRATVLKAGTIREITMAIPPGSTGRVTSVNGTVSSASRTVLRWRPARTTKVAVGARLAIPLYGLRLPAGGPWTLAFRTIGTTGATLTSGAGVLQPLRTYTASVAIQATNPIPAQRTNLTYQGTITRAGALTAVRMQLPTGATGAMTTINGTLTVAGGYATWRPKAPINAHLGARLAIPVNNVLLSRYGGVMTLSVSATTSTGVVLSSGSGTAAFIAPPAAMPAVAAGGFAGVPNGCPDHWPTTAAENADTGTADWVIPTAMNGQLAAYLTAVSATCGETVDLRVSPGGTGSVGAPGSPVTVTAYRMGYYAGLGAREIWQKLNVPTTIQPPPTTGGTSSSGNPLRMTTAVNWTNTLSIPIDKNWVPGTYLLKVSDGTSATYAPLTVRDDTGTKHALLIQQATTTWEAYNSYGGVSFYSSLSGGSGRLSFDRPYGDGQGSGQYLSLEQGLVFWAESKGLDVTYWTDNDLDQFGGQLPQRAGTIFLPGHDEYFSLPMRAALSQAISKGVNVANLGANTSYRRITFTDSTRRTWDIDRYTDGYNSTTWRYLGDAYASQPLLGADYTCAVLGNDLTTGSGWMFSGLASGTKIPGFVAGEIDYVWPGLYKQPGLTTIASGTGICHTNGRPAPMQATAYTAPSGARVMNGSTFAYGCFLVQRCPSNWTVPAPSVASQQAVATIVANITEWVSRGDITVPSGTSAAKVRVAVPKHPLQTNTQP
;
A
#
# COMPACT_ATOMS: atom_id res chain seq x y z
N MET A 1 -6.71 57.63 6.57
CA MET A 1 -8.18 57.76 6.43
C MET A 1 -8.81 56.37 6.52
N VAL A 2 -9.54 56.14 7.61
CA VAL A 2 -10.73 55.28 7.78
C VAL A 2 -10.66 53.75 7.53
N ARG A 3 -10.48 53.04 8.66
CA ARG A 3 -11.21 51.85 9.20
C ARG A 3 -11.47 50.57 8.37
N LYS A 4 -10.90 49.48 8.91
CA LYS A 4 -11.48 48.13 9.21
C LYS A 4 -12.88 47.82 8.67
N LEU A 5 -13.01 46.66 7.99
CA LEU A 5 -14.13 45.69 7.91
C LEU A 5 -13.61 44.52 7.00
N LEU A 6 -13.91 43.22 7.11
CA LEU A 6 -15.10 42.51 7.59
C LEU A 6 -14.71 41.02 7.78
N VAL A 7 -14.89 40.48 9.00
CA VAL A 7 -14.89 39.03 9.27
C VAL A 7 -16.34 38.57 9.14
N ALA A 8 -16.63 37.66 8.21
CA ALA A 8 -17.95 37.05 8.05
C ALA A 8 -18.16 35.97 9.11
N ALA A 9 -18.69 36.35 10.27
CA ALA A 9 -19.32 35.43 11.21
C ALA A 9 -20.74 35.14 10.72
N LEU A 10 -20.98 33.87 10.37
CA LEU A 10 -22.30 33.36 10.02
C LEU A 10 -23.21 33.45 11.26
N THR A 11 -24.11 34.43 11.28
CA THR A 11 -25.13 34.60 12.29
C THR A 11 -26.15 33.46 12.22
N LEU A 12 -26.12 32.59 13.23
CA LEU A 12 -27.19 31.63 13.50
C LEU A 12 -28.42 32.43 13.96
N ALA A 13 -29.32 32.75 13.03
CA ALA A 13 -30.62 33.33 13.35
C ALA A 13 -31.50 32.27 14.05
N VAL A 14 -31.44 32.22 15.38
CA VAL A 14 -32.42 31.48 16.18
C VAL A 14 -33.70 32.30 16.21
N ALA A 15 -34.60 32.03 15.26
CA ALA A 15 -35.96 32.57 15.30
C ALA A 15 -36.73 31.94 16.48
N ALA A 16 -36.70 32.59 17.64
CA ALA A 16 -37.58 32.27 18.75
C ALA A 16 -39.02 32.68 18.37
N ALA A 17 -39.79 31.74 17.82
CA ALA A 17 -41.21 31.93 17.57
C ALA A 17 -41.95 32.01 18.92
N THR A 18 -42.17 33.23 19.39
CA THR A 18 -42.87 33.49 20.64
C THR A 18 -44.37 33.55 20.36
N VAL A 19 -45.15 32.58 20.86
CA VAL A 19 -46.62 32.68 20.84
C VAL A 19 -47.05 33.47 22.07
N VAL A 20 -47.20 34.78 21.92
CA VAL A 20 -47.59 35.70 23.00
C VAL A 20 -49.10 35.91 23.00
N PHE A 21 -49.75 35.75 24.16
CA PHE A 21 -51.09 36.28 24.37
C PHE A 21 -50.99 37.80 24.54
N VAL A 22 -51.76 38.57 23.76
CA VAL A 22 -51.91 40.01 24.02
C VAL A 22 -52.66 40.18 25.35
N ASN A 23 -51.95 40.54 26.42
CA ASN A 23 -52.55 40.91 27.70
C ASN A 23 -52.45 42.43 27.89
N ARG A 24 -53.59 43.09 28.19
CA ARG A 24 -53.63 44.47 28.70
C ARG A 24 -53.21 44.49 30.19
N PRO A 25 -52.60 45.58 30.70
CA PRO A 25 -51.88 45.56 31.97
C PRO A 25 -52.82 45.81 33.16
N ALA A 26 -52.91 44.82 34.04
CA ALA A 26 -53.06 44.97 35.49
C ALA A 26 -52.93 43.58 36.12
N ASP A 27 -52.07 43.45 37.12
CA ASP A 27 -51.83 42.26 37.95
C ASP A 27 -51.32 40.99 37.24
N ALA A 28 -50.02 40.93 36.96
CA ALA A 28 -49.40 39.69 36.49
C ALA A 28 -48.18 39.33 37.34
N ALA A 29 -48.43 38.78 38.53
CA ALA A 29 -47.53 37.74 39.00
C ALA A 29 -47.55 36.64 37.92
N SER A 30 -46.44 36.42 37.24
CA SER A 30 -46.31 35.30 36.30
C SER A 30 -45.95 34.06 37.09
N ALA A 31 -46.71 32.98 36.93
CA ALA A 31 -46.35 31.74 37.57
C ALA A 31 -45.14 31.14 36.85
N ALA A 32 -44.22 30.57 37.64
CA ALA A 32 -43.20 29.69 37.09
C ALA A 32 -43.89 28.47 36.46
N VAL A 33 -43.87 28.40 35.13
CA VAL A 33 -44.42 27.29 34.35
C VAL A 33 -43.29 26.39 33.92
N SER A 34 -43.32 25.12 34.34
CA SER A 34 -42.38 24.11 33.86
C SER A 34 -43.06 23.19 32.85
N ILE A 35 -42.40 22.91 31.73
CA ILE A 35 -42.91 22.05 30.67
C ILE A 35 -41.91 20.93 30.44
N THR A 36 -42.37 19.69 30.58
CA THR A 36 -41.55 18.49 30.34
C THR A 36 -42.13 17.69 29.18
N ALA A 37 -41.26 17.15 28.32
CA ALA A 37 -41.66 16.30 27.20
C ALA A 37 -41.07 14.90 27.31
N THR A 38 -41.90 13.88 27.13
CA THR A 38 -41.47 12.48 27.07
C THR A 38 -41.95 11.85 25.77
N ARG A 39 -41.02 11.45 24.89
CA ARG A 39 -41.35 10.82 23.62
C ARG A 39 -41.55 9.32 23.78
N ALA A 40 -42.70 8.81 23.34
CA ALA A 40 -42.99 7.38 23.24
C ALA A 40 -42.39 6.78 21.96
N SER A 41 -42.21 5.47 21.94
CA SER A 41 -41.59 4.75 20.82
C SER A 41 -42.39 4.79 19.52
N ASN A 42 -43.70 5.08 19.58
CA ASN A 42 -44.58 5.24 18.40
C ASN A 42 -44.50 6.66 17.79
N GLY A 43 -43.53 7.47 18.21
CA GLY A 43 -43.29 8.83 17.72
C GLY A 43 -44.14 9.91 18.39
N THR A 44 -45.13 9.54 19.21
CA THR A 44 -45.91 10.50 20.00
C THR A 44 -45.13 10.98 21.22
N THR A 45 -45.53 12.10 21.79
CA THR A 45 -44.88 12.84 22.87
C THR A 45 -45.94 13.20 23.89
N THR A 46 -45.62 12.99 25.15
CA THR A 46 -46.42 13.48 26.26
C THR A 46 -45.81 14.80 26.74
N LEU A 47 -46.57 15.89 26.67
CA LEU A 47 -46.18 17.17 27.30
C LEU A 47 -46.86 17.29 28.65
N ILE A 48 -46.16 17.72 29.70
CA ILE A 48 -46.77 17.99 31.00
C ILE A 48 -46.50 19.44 31.37
N TYR A 49 -47.56 20.23 31.51
CA TYR A 49 -47.50 21.60 31.98
C TYR A 49 -47.71 21.60 33.49
N ARG A 50 -46.79 22.22 34.22
CA ARG A 50 -46.96 22.46 35.67
C ARG A 50 -46.87 23.94 35.96
N ALA A 51 -47.76 24.41 36.82
CA ALA A 51 -47.82 25.79 37.25
C ALA A 51 -48.36 25.88 38.68
N THR A 52 -47.99 26.95 39.38
CA THR A 52 -48.56 27.27 40.70
C THR A 52 -49.72 28.25 40.53
N VAL A 53 -50.82 28.01 41.23
CA VAL A 53 -51.99 28.89 41.26
C VAL A 53 -51.67 30.13 42.07
N LEU A 54 -51.90 31.31 41.50
CA LEU A 54 -51.56 32.59 42.13
C LEU A 54 -52.79 33.30 42.69
N LYS A 55 -53.98 32.94 42.22
CA LYS A 55 -55.26 33.43 42.72
C LYS A 55 -56.23 32.26 42.90
N ALA A 56 -56.83 32.16 44.08
CA ALA A 56 -57.81 31.11 44.38
C ALA A 56 -59.07 31.25 43.51
N GLY A 57 -59.73 30.13 43.21
CA GLY A 57 -60.98 30.13 42.46
C GLY A 57 -61.38 28.74 41.97
N THR A 58 -62.50 28.66 41.25
CA THR A 58 -62.95 27.43 40.60
C THR A 58 -62.48 27.43 39.15
N ILE A 59 -61.73 26.41 38.71
CA ILE A 59 -61.21 26.32 37.35
C ILE A 59 -62.35 26.11 36.35
N ARG A 60 -62.44 26.97 35.34
CA ARG A 60 -63.30 26.80 34.16
C ARG A 60 -62.57 26.05 33.05
N GLU A 61 -61.37 26.51 32.70
CA GLU A 61 -60.53 25.94 31.67
C GLU A 61 -59.07 26.36 31.81
N ILE A 62 -58.17 25.60 31.19
CA ILE A 62 -56.74 25.88 31.09
C ILE A 62 -56.37 25.93 29.61
N THR A 63 -55.74 26.99 29.14
CA THR A 63 -55.17 27.08 27.80
C THR A 63 -53.66 26.85 27.83
N MET A 64 -53.16 26.04 26.90
CA MET A 64 -51.76 25.63 26.79
C MET A 64 -51.32 25.77 25.35
N ALA A 65 -50.26 26.55 25.10
CA ALA A 65 -49.66 26.65 23.78
C ALA A 65 -48.81 25.41 23.50
N ILE A 66 -48.88 24.84 22.30
CA ILE A 66 -48.04 23.74 21.82
C ILE A 66 -47.14 24.23 20.66
N PRO A 67 -46.00 23.58 20.39
CA PRO A 67 -45.12 23.97 19.29
C PRO A 67 -45.86 24.07 17.94
N PRO A 68 -45.65 25.14 17.14
CA PRO A 68 -46.28 25.27 15.82
C PRO A 68 -45.94 24.11 14.89
N GLY A 69 -46.94 23.49 14.26
CA GLY A 69 -46.75 22.30 13.43
C GLY A 69 -46.85 20.97 14.18
N SER A 70 -47.21 20.99 15.47
CA SER A 70 -47.54 19.77 16.21
C SER A 70 -48.77 19.07 15.61
N THR A 71 -48.72 17.74 15.52
CA THR A 71 -49.83 16.90 15.00
C THR A 71 -50.23 15.82 16.01
N GLY A 72 -51.20 14.98 15.67
CA GLY A 72 -51.64 13.86 16.51
C GLY A 72 -52.95 14.14 17.28
N ARG A 73 -53.62 13.06 17.70
CA ARG A 73 -54.85 13.14 18.49
C ARG A 73 -54.49 13.30 19.95
N VAL A 74 -54.79 14.47 20.53
CA VAL A 74 -54.40 14.80 21.90
C VAL A 74 -55.46 14.37 22.90
N THR A 75 -55.04 13.68 23.95
CA THR A 75 -55.88 13.35 25.11
C THR A 75 -55.21 13.83 26.39
N SER A 76 -55.98 13.89 27.47
CA SER A 76 -55.50 14.20 28.82
C SER A 76 -56.27 13.37 29.83
N VAL A 77 -55.85 13.40 31.10
CA VAL A 77 -56.58 12.79 32.22
C VAL A 77 -57.33 13.86 33.01
N ASN A 78 -58.35 13.44 33.76
CA ASN A 78 -59.15 14.29 34.66
C ASN A 78 -59.84 15.48 33.99
N GLY A 79 -59.98 15.45 32.66
CA GLY A 79 -60.58 16.51 31.87
C GLY A 79 -60.58 16.19 30.39
N THR A 80 -61.22 17.04 29.60
CA THR A 80 -61.27 16.93 28.14
C THR A 80 -60.36 17.98 27.50
N VAL A 81 -59.73 17.62 26.39
CA VAL A 81 -58.89 18.53 25.60
C VAL A 81 -59.58 18.81 24.27
N SER A 82 -59.69 20.09 23.91
CA SER A 82 -60.11 20.54 22.60
C SER A 82 -59.10 21.53 22.02
N SER A 83 -59.12 21.70 20.70
CA SER A 83 -58.28 22.68 20.02
C SER A 83 -58.94 24.06 20.10
N ALA A 84 -58.23 25.06 20.63
CA ALA A 84 -58.65 26.46 20.59
C ALA A 84 -58.07 27.18 19.36
N SER A 85 -56.90 26.76 18.90
CA SER A 85 -56.27 27.15 17.64
C SER A 85 -55.25 26.08 17.22
N ARG A 86 -54.62 26.22 16.05
CA ARG A 86 -53.56 25.30 15.59
C ARG A 86 -52.37 25.15 16.56
N THR A 87 -52.17 26.11 17.46
CA THR A 87 -51.04 26.14 18.41
C THR A 87 -51.47 26.27 19.86
N VAL A 88 -52.78 26.24 20.17
CA VAL A 88 -53.29 26.37 21.53
C VAL A 88 -54.36 25.31 21.79
N LEU A 89 -54.15 24.54 22.84
CA LEU A 89 -55.09 23.55 23.35
C LEU A 89 -55.82 24.10 24.57
N ARG A 90 -57.08 23.70 24.72
CA ARG A 90 -57.93 24.02 25.86
C ARG A 90 -58.26 22.74 26.61
N TRP A 91 -57.93 22.70 27.89
CA TRP A 91 -58.30 21.62 28.80
C TRP A 91 -59.41 22.09 29.74
N ARG A 92 -60.45 21.27 29.91
CA ARG A 92 -61.55 21.52 30.85
C ARG A 92 -61.63 20.38 31.87
N PRO A 93 -61.72 20.71 33.18
CA PRO A 93 -61.77 19.67 34.20
C PRO A 93 -63.06 18.86 34.07
N ALA A 94 -62.98 17.55 34.31
CA ALA A 94 -64.14 16.65 34.25
C ALA A 94 -65.13 16.85 35.40
N ARG A 95 -64.72 17.55 36.46
CA ARG A 95 -65.53 17.90 37.64
C ARG A 95 -65.18 19.30 38.11
N THR A 96 -66.08 19.94 38.83
CA THR A 96 -65.83 21.23 39.48
C THR A 96 -64.57 21.17 40.34
N THR A 97 -63.55 21.95 39.97
CA THR A 97 -62.22 21.92 40.61
C THR A 97 -61.93 23.27 41.24
N LYS A 98 -61.99 23.35 42.58
CA LYS A 98 -61.60 24.54 43.36
C LYS A 98 -60.11 24.47 43.68
N VAL A 99 -59.41 25.59 43.52
CA VAL A 99 -57.97 25.71 43.83
C VAL A 99 -57.71 26.90 44.74
N ALA A 100 -56.80 26.71 45.69
CA ALA A 100 -56.30 27.78 46.56
C ALA A 100 -55.01 28.39 45.98
N VAL A 101 -54.62 29.56 46.48
CA VAL A 101 -53.30 30.14 46.20
C VAL A 101 -52.22 29.13 46.65
N GLY A 102 -51.21 28.90 45.82
CA GLY A 102 -50.15 27.91 46.07
C GLY A 102 -50.45 26.49 45.58
N ALA A 103 -51.67 26.19 45.12
CA ALA A 103 -52.00 24.88 44.55
C ALA A 103 -51.16 24.59 43.30
N ARG A 104 -50.69 23.34 43.14
CA ARG A 104 -49.87 22.92 42.00
C ARG A 104 -50.74 22.23 40.95
N LEU A 105 -50.76 22.78 39.74
CA LEU A 105 -51.39 22.17 38.58
C LEU A 105 -50.38 21.29 37.85
N ALA A 106 -50.85 20.15 37.33
CA ALA A 106 -50.09 19.27 36.45
C ALA A 106 -51.01 18.71 35.36
N ILE A 107 -50.91 19.23 34.15
CA ILE A 107 -51.80 18.86 33.03
C ILE A 107 -50.97 18.10 31.97
N PRO A 108 -51.08 16.77 31.90
CA PRO A 108 -50.44 15.98 30.86
C PRO A 108 -51.26 15.98 29.57
N LEU A 109 -50.60 16.16 28.43
CA LEU A 109 -51.14 16.11 27.08
C LEU A 109 -50.48 14.93 26.37
N TYR A 110 -51.24 13.86 26.15
CA TYR A 110 -50.78 12.64 25.49
C TYR A 110 -51.03 12.69 23.99
N GLY A 111 -50.23 11.96 23.19
CA GLY A 111 -50.51 11.75 21.76
C GLY A 111 -50.00 12.83 20.80
N LEU A 112 -49.27 13.85 21.28
CA LEU A 112 -48.70 14.90 20.43
C LEU A 112 -47.53 14.39 19.58
N ARG A 113 -47.40 14.80 18.33
CA ARG A 113 -46.18 14.64 17.53
C ARG A 113 -45.59 16.02 17.31
N LEU A 114 -44.48 16.30 17.99
CA LEU A 114 -43.84 17.61 17.91
C LEU A 114 -42.98 17.72 16.64
N PRO A 115 -42.90 18.92 16.03
CA PRO A 115 -41.95 19.21 14.96
C PRO A 115 -40.51 19.16 15.49
N ALA A 116 -39.52 19.05 14.59
CA ALA A 116 -38.13 19.27 14.93
C ALA A 116 -37.87 20.75 15.27
N GLY A 117 -36.94 21.04 16.18
CA GLY A 117 -36.54 22.40 16.55
C GLY A 117 -36.61 22.70 18.05
N GLY A 118 -36.85 23.97 18.38
CA GLY A 118 -36.84 24.53 19.73
C GLY A 118 -35.55 25.31 20.03
N PRO A 119 -35.42 25.88 21.25
CA PRO A 119 -36.38 25.86 22.35
C PRO A 119 -37.69 26.59 22.00
N TRP A 120 -38.81 26.13 22.55
CA TRP A 120 -40.13 26.78 22.37
C TRP A 120 -40.58 27.43 23.68
N THR A 121 -40.85 28.72 23.66
CA THR A 121 -41.53 29.41 24.76
C THR A 121 -43.03 29.23 24.61
N LEU A 122 -43.64 28.45 25.49
CA LEU A 122 -45.03 28.03 25.40
C LEU A 122 -45.82 28.59 26.57
N ALA A 123 -46.89 29.32 26.25
CA ALA A 123 -47.75 29.96 27.23
C ALA A 123 -48.70 28.97 27.92
N PHE A 124 -49.04 29.26 29.18
CA PHE A 124 -49.99 28.54 30.01
C PHE A 124 -50.90 29.56 30.71
N ARG A 125 -52.21 29.35 30.69
CA ARG A 125 -53.17 30.23 31.38
C ARG A 125 -54.33 29.43 31.94
N THR A 126 -54.64 29.65 33.21
CA THR A 126 -55.82 29.08 33.90
C THR A 126 -56.88 30.16 34.08
N ILE A 127 -58.11 29.87 33.66
CA ILE A 127 -59.25 30.79 33.75
C ILE A 127 -60.29 30.21 34.71
N GLY A 128 -60.75 31.04 35.64
CA GLY A 128 -61.79 30.68 36.60
C GLY A 128 -63.21 30.78 36.02
N THR A 129 -64.20 30.22 36.72
CA THR A 129 -65.61 30.29 36.31
C THR A 129 -66.15 31.72 36.25
N THR A 130 -65.59 32.64 37.03
CA THR A 130 -65.88 34.08 37.00
C THR A 130 -65.22 34.83 35.83
N GLY A 131 -64.46 34.12 34.99
CA GLY A 131 -63.68 34.73 33.89
C GLY A 131 -62.33 35.31 34.32
N ALA A 132 -62.03 35.38 35.62
CA ALA A 132 -60.73 35.85 36.12
C ALA A 132 -59.59 34.88 35.78
N THR A 133 -58.40 35.40 35.47
CA THR A 133 -57.18 34.60 35.38
C THR A 133 -56.77 34.14 36.78
N LEU A 134 -56.68 32.82 37.00
CA LEU A 134 -56.23 32.25 38.28
C LEU A 134 -54.71 32.10 38.35
N THR A 135 -54.08 31.85 37.20
CA THR A 135 -52.62 31.86 37.02
C THR A 135 -52.29 31.93 35.53
N SER A 136 -51.20 32.60 35.17
CA SER A 136 -50.68 32.61 33.80
C SER A 136 -49.17 32.75 33.80
N GLY A 137 -48.51 32.21 32.78
CA GLY A 137 -47.08 32.33 32.58
C GLY A 137 -46.65 31.67 31.28
N ALA A 138 -45.36 31.55 31.06
CA ALA A 138 -44.79 30.79 29.95
C ALA A 138 -43.66 29.90 30.47
N GLY A 139 -43.54 28.72 29.89
CA GLY A 139 -42.43 27.80 30.14
C GLY A 139 -41.64 27.56 28.86
N VAL A 140 -40.34 27.29 28.99
CA VAL A 140 -39.48 26.95 27.86
C VAL A 140 -39.41 25.43 27.71
N LEU A 141 -39.96 24.90 26.63
CA LEU A 141 -39.73 23.52 26.22
C LEU A 141 -38.42 23.43 25.44
N GLN A 142 -37.43 22.77 26.01
CA GLN A 142 -36.15 22.54 25.34
C GLN A 142 -36.30 21.58 24.14
N PRO A 143 -35.43 21.68 23.11
CA PRO A 143 -35.41 20.71 22.01
C PRO A 143 -35.32 19.28 22.52
N LEU A 144 -36.09 18.36 21.92
CA LEU A 144 -35.89 16.93 22.16
C LEU A 144 -34.50 16.55 21.64
N ARG A 145 -33.59 16.13 22.53
CA ARG A 145 -32.26 15.65 22.12
C ARG A 145 -32.42 14.42 21.23
N THR A 146 -32.04 14.56 19.96
CA THR A 146 -31.91 13.43 19.04
C THR A 146 -30.53 12.81 19.24
N TYR A 147 -30.48 11.52 19.57
CA TYR A 147 -29.24 10.77 19.66
C TYR A 147 -29.06 9.95 18.38
N THR A 148 -27.92 10.12 17.73
CA THR A 148 -27.47 9.25 16.64
C THR A 148 -26.71 8.08 17.22
N ALA A 149 -26.80 6.91 16.58
CA ALA A 149 -26.01 5.77 16.98
C ALA A 149 -24.55 6.09 16.64
N SER A 150 -23.72 6.25 17.67
CA SER A 150 -22.27 6.33 17.54
C SER A 150 -21.69 5.00 17.99
N VAL A 151 -20.90 4.38 17.11
CA VAL A 151 -20.20 3.13 17.40
C VAL A 151 -18.70 3.39 17.30
N ALA A 152 -17.97 3.00 18.34
CA ALA A 152 -16.51 3.03 18.36
C ALA A 152 -16.00 1.66 18.78
N ILE A 153 -14.91 1.23 18.18
CA ILE A 153 -14.33 -0.09 18.42
C ILE A 153 -12.87 0.10 18.74
N GLN A 154 -12.48 -0.32 19.93
CA GLN A 154 -11.12 -0.20 20.42
C GLN A 154 -10.51 -1.59 20.51
N ALA A 155 -9.29 -1.73 20.01
CA ALA A 155 -8.50 -2.95 20.11
C ALA A 155 -7.27 -2.65 20.98
N THR A 156 -6.99 -3.51 21.94
CA THR A 156 -5.82 -3.37 22.82
C THR A 156 -4.50 -3.71 22.12
N ASN A 157 -4.55 -4.64 21.18
CA ASN A 157 -3.43 -5.04 20.34
C ASN A 157 -3.92 -5.28 18.89
N PRO A 158 -4.05 -4.24 18.05
CA PRO A 158 -4.62 -4.35 16.70
C PRO A 158 -3.67 -4.96 15.67
N ILE A 159 -2.86 -5.96 16.06
CA ILE A 159 -1.86 -6.57 15.19
C ILE A 159 -2.42 -7.90 14.63
N PRO A 160 -2.56 -8.04 13.30
CA PRO A 160 -2.89 -9.30 12.64
C PRO A 160 -2.06 -10.49 13.15
N ALA A 161 -2.65 -11.68 13.13
CA ALA A 161 -2.12 -12.93 13.68
C ALA A 161 -1.89 -12.96 15.22
N GLN A 162 -2.19 -11.87 15.94
CA GLN A 162 -2.05 -11.82 17.39
C GLN A 162 -3.41 -11.78 18.11
N ARG A 163 -3.37 -12.06 19.41
CA ARG A 163 -4.54 -11.94 20.29
C ARG A 163 -4.77 -10.50 20.70
N THR A 164 -6.05 -10.13 20.76
CA THR A 164 -6.50 -8.78 21.15
C THR A 164 -7.78 -8.84 21.97
N ASN A 165 -8.03 -7.80 22.75
CA ASN A 165 -9.33 -7.52 23.35
C ASN A 165 -10.00 -6.39 22.58
N LEU A 166 -11.23 -6.62 22.12
CA LEU A 166 -12.06 -5.64 21.43
C LEU A 166 -13.08 -5.05 22.39
N THR A 167 -13.21 -3.74 22.45
CA THR A 167 -14.30 -3.07 23.18
C THR A 167 -15.22 -2.40 22.18
N TYR A 168 -16.45 -2.89 22.09
CA TYR A 168 -17.50 -2.31 21.26
C TYR A 168 -18.30 -1.30 22.07
N GLN A 169 -18.21 -0.05 21.66
CA GLN A 169 -18.91 1.06 22.30
C GLN A 169 -20.08 1.51 21.44
N GLY A 170 -21.17 1.91 22.08
CA GLY A 170 -22.42 2.28 21.41
C GLY A 170 -23.21 3.33 22.17
N THR A 171 -24.06 4.09 21.47
CA THR A 171 -25.06 4.98 22.10
C THR A 171 -26.47 4.49 21.82
N ILE A 172 -27.27 4.32 22.88
CA ILE A 172 -28.67 3.92 22.81
C ILE A 172 -29.50 5.05 22.21
N THR A 173 -30.19 4.79 21.09
CA THR A 173 -31.02 5.76 20.38
C THR A 173 -32.53 5.57 20.63
N ARG A 174 -32.89 4.50 21.34
CA ARG A 174 -34.25 4.21 21.80
C ARG A 174 -34.20 3.54 23.17
N ALA A 175 -34.94 4.09 24.14
CA ALA A 175 -35.03 3.49 25.46
C ALA A 175 -35.76 2.13 25.43
N GLY A 176 -35.36 1.22 26.31
CA GLY A 176 -35.97 -0.10 26.45
C GLY A 176 -35.12 -1.07 27.29
N ALA A 177 -35.67 -2.26 27.57
CA ALA A 177 -34.96 -3.31 28.29
C ALA A 177 -33.97 -4.03 27.35
N LEU A 178 -32.69 -3.71 27.49
CA LEU A 178 -31.59 -4.32 26.75
C LEU A 178 -31.40 -5.77 27.19
N THR A 179 -31.37 -6.69 26.21
CA THR A 179 -31.20 -8.13 26.46
C THR A 179 -30.12 -8.78 25.61
N ALA A 180 -29.71 -8.14 24.51
CA ALA A 180 -28.61 -8.62 23.71
C ALA A 180 -27.89 -7.46 23.01
N VAL A 181 -26.57 -7.61 22.85
CA VAL A 181 -25.74 -6.77 21.98
C VAL A 181 -25.01 -7.69 21.02
N ARG A 182 -25.33 -7.60 19.73
CA ARG A 182 -24.68 -8.35 18.66
C ARG A 182 -23.59 -7.48 18.03
N MET A 183 -22.37 -8.00 17.99
CA MET A 183 -21.16 -7.30 17.57
C MET A 183 -20.49 -8.12 16.47
N GLN A 184 -20.22 -7.50 15.32
CA GLN A 184 -19.50 -8.15 14.23
C GLN A 184 -18.02 -8.27 14.58
N LEU A 185 -17.48 -9.48 14.48
CA LEU A 185 -16.07 -9.75 14.68
C LEU A 185 -15.28 -9.40 13.41
N PRO A 186 -13.98 -9.07 13.54
CA PRO A 186 -13.08 -8.96 12.39
C PRO A 186 -13.13 -10.23 11.54
N THR A 187 -13.05 -10.09 10.22
CA THR A 187 -13.09 -11.22 9.29
C THR A 187 -11.97 -12.21 9.60
N GLY A 188 -12.31 -13.51 9.68
CA GLY A 188 -11.34 -14.57 9.99
C GLY A 188 -10.88 -14.63 11.45
N ALA A 189 -11.44 -13.81 12.35
CA ALA A 189 -11.13 -13.89 13.77
C ALA A 189 -11.58 -15.23 14.39
N THR A 190 -10.74 -15.80 15.25
CA THR A 190 -10.97 -17.10 15.91
C THR A 190 -10.63 -17.03 17.41
N GLY A 191 -10.68 -18.17 18.09
CA GLY A 191 -10.24 -18.32 19.48
C GLY A 191 -11.38 -18.46 20.49
N ALA A 192 -11.02 -18.89 21.71
CA ALA A 192 -11.93 -19.00 22.85
C ALA A 192 -12.18 -17.60 23.45
N MET A 193 -13.13 -16.88 22.87
CA MET A 193 -13.47 -15.52 23.25
C MET A 193 -14.30 -15.49 24.54
N THR A 194 -14.03 -14.51 25.40
CA THR A 194 -14.76 -14.32 26.67
C THR A 194 -15.25 -12.89 26.83
N THR A 195 -16.05 -12.63 27.84
CA THR A 195 -16.57 -11.30 28.17
C THR A 195 -16.71 -11.15 29.70
N ILE A 196 -17.16 -9.99 30.15
CA ILE A 196 -17.50 -9.72 31.56
C ILE A 196 -18.98 -9.33 31.67
N ASN A 197 -19.53 -9.45 32.89
CA ASN A 197 -20.88 -8.96 33.24
C ASN A 197 -22.03 -9.51 32.36
N GLY A 198 -21.84 -10.68 31.75
CA GLY A 198 -22.80 -11.32 30.88
C GLY A 198 -22.27 -12.63 30.33
N THR A 199 -22.99 -13.20 29.36
CA THR A 199 -22.56 -14.36 28.58
C THR A 199 -22.26 -13.94 27.14
N LEU A 200 -21.38 -14.67 26.47
CA LEU A 200 -20.99 -14.42 25.09
C LEU A 200 -21.24 -15.69 24.26
N THR A 201 -21.92 -15.56 23.13
CA THR A 201 -22.05 -16.63 22.13
C THR A 201 -21.50 -16.15 20.79
N VAL A 202 -20.64 -16.94 20.15
CA VAL A 202 -20.03 -16.59 18.86
C VAL A 202 -20.59 -17.49 17.76
N ALA A 203 -21.13 -16.89 16.69
CA ALA A 203 -21.65 -17.61 15.54
C ALA A 203 -21.67 -16.72 14.29
N GLY A 204 -21.33 -17.29 13.13
CA GLY A 204 -21.44 -16.62 11.82
C GLY A 204 -20.68 -15.29 11.71
N GLY A 205 -19.52 -15.16 12.38
CA GLY A 205 -18.72 -13.93 12.39
C GLY A 205 -19.24 -12.85 13.35
N TYR A 206 -20.15 -13.19 14.27
CA TYR A 206 -20.66 -12.26 15.28
C TYR A 206 -20.46 -12.82 16.69
N ALA A 207 -20.14 -11.94 17.63
CA ALA A 207 -20.23 -12.20 19.06
C ALA A 207 -21.50 -11.53 19.60
N THR A 208 -22.34 -12.32 20.28
CA THR A 208 -23.57 -11.82 20.91
C THR A 208 -23.41 -11.86 22.42
N TRP A 209 -23.35 -10.69 23.03
CA TRP A 209 -23.31 -10.52 24.47
C TRP A 209 -24.74 -10.44 25.03
N ARG A 210 -24.99 -11.13 26.14
CA ARG A 210 -26.25 -11.05 26.89
C ARG A 210 -25.96 -10.72 28.35
N PRO A 211 -26.59 -9.68 28.94
CA PRO A 211 -26.41 -9.38 30.36
C PRO A 211 -26.99 -10.50 31.22
N LYS A 212 -26.52 -10.60 32.47
CA LYS A 212 -27.07 -11.57 33.46
C LYS A 212 -28.56 -11.38 33.74
N ALA A 213 -29.06 -10.15 33.59
CA ALA A 213 -30.47 -9.79 33.65
C ALA A 213 -30.74 -8.61 32.68
N PRO A 214 -31.98 -8.42 32.17
CA PRO A 214 -32.31 -7.29 31.30
C PRO A 214 -31.95 -5.94 31.93
N ILE A 215 -31.31 -5.05 31.16
CA ILE A 215 -30.88 -3.72 31.62
C ILE A 215 -31.83 -2.67 31.07
N ASN A 216 -32.47 -1.88 31.93
CA ASN A 216 -33.32 -0.76 31.48
C ASN A 216 -32.44 0.38 30.96
N ALA A 217 -32.26 0.43 29.63
CA ALA A 217 -31.43 1.43 28.98
C ALA A 217 -32.25 2.69 28.66
N HIS A 218 -31.77 3.84 29.12
CA HIS A 218 -32.35 5.14 28.79
C HIS A 218 -31.80 5.68 27.45
N LEU A 219 -32.54 6.60 26.83
CA LEU A 219 -32.10 7.29 25.63
C LEU A 219 -30.78 8.04 25.89
N GLY A 220 -29.77 7.83 25.06
CA GLY A 220 -28.43 8.40 25.21
C GLY A 220 -27.48 7.62 26.13
N ALA A 221 -27.93 6.51 26.72
CA ALA A 221 -27.05 5.63 27.50
C ALA A 221 -25.89 5.10 26.64
N ARG A 222 -24.71 5.00 27.23
CA ARG A 222 -23.52 4.45 26.58
C ARG A 222 -23.36 2.97 26.94
N LEU A 223 -23.07 2.17 25.92
CA LEU A 223 -22.68 0.77 26.06
C LEU A 223 -21.18 0.65 25.82
N ALA A 224 -20.53 -0.26 26.53
CA ALA A 224 -19.15 -0.69 26.28
C ALA A 224 -19.05 -2.18 26.61
N ILE A 225 -18.99 -3.01 25.56
CA ILE A 225 -18.99 -4.46 25.70
C ILE A 225 -17.62 -5.00 25.27
N PRO A 226 -16.83 -5.59 26.19
CA PRO A 226 -15.57 -6.20 25.83
C PRO A 226 -15.77 -7.63 25.30
N VAL A 227 -15.07 -7.93 24.22
CA VAL A 227 -14.84 -9.28 23.68
C VAL A 227 -13.35 -9.55 23.81
N ASN A 228 -13.00 -10.39 24.78
CA ASN A 228 -11.62 -10.68 25.13
C ASN A 228 -11.09 -11.89 24.34
N ASN A 229 -9.77 -11.95 24.21
CA ASN A 229 -9.05 -13.10 23.65
C ASN A 229 -9.40 -13.43 22.19
N VAL A 230 -9.69 -12.40 21.39
CA VAL A 230 -9.94 -12.50 19.95
C VAL A 230 -8.59 -12.74 19.26
N LEU A 231 -8.41 -13.92 18.63
CA LEU A 231 -7.27 -14.16 17.75
C LEU A 231 -7.59 -13.57 16.38
N LEU A 232 -6.85 -12.54 15.98
CA LEU A 232 -7.02 -11.90 14.67
C LEU A 232 -6.49 -12.80 13.56
N SER A 233 -7.09 -12.68 12.37
CA SER A 233 -6.52 -13.23 11.13
C SER A 233 -5.12 -12.66 10.88
N ARG A 234 -4.28 -13.39 10.14
CA ARG A 234 -2.99 -12.87 9.63
C ARG A 234 -3.15 -11.75 8.60
N TYR A 235 -4.35 -11.60 8.06
CA TYR A 235 -4.77 -10.50 7.18
C TYR A 235 -5.62 -9.52 7.97
N GLY A 236 -5.21 -8.26 7.93
CA GLY A 236 -5.81 -7.16 8.64
C GLY A 236 -6.48 -6.18 7.69
N GLY A 237 -6.28 -4.89 7.99
CA GLY A 237 -6.84 -3.77 7.27
C GLY A 237 -7.78 -2.93 8.12
N VAL A 238 -8.37 -1.94 7.47
CA VAL A 238 -9.35 -1.02 8.07
C VAL A 238 -10.73 -1.62 7.88
N MET A 239 -11.32 -2.15 8.95
CA MET A 239 -12.58 -2.88 8.92
C MET A 239 -13.72 -2.05 9.52
N THR A 240 -14.85 -2.00 8.84
CA THR A 240 -16.10 -1.45 9.36
C THR A 240 -16.92 -2.59 9.95
N LEU A 241 -17.11 -2.58 11.28
CA LEU A 241 -17.80 -3.64 12.01
C LEU A 241 -19.10 -3.09 12.59
N SER A 242 -20.17 -3.87 12.43
CA SER A 242 -21.50 -3.50 12.91
C SER A 242 -21.75 -3.88 14.37
N VAL A 243 -22.59 -3.09 15.05
CA VAL A 243 -23.07 -3.34 16.41
C VAL A 243 -24.57 -3.05 16.45
N SER A 244 -25.35 -3.96 17.04
CA SER A 244 -26.78 -3.77 17.30
C SER A 244 -27.17 -4.22 18.70
N ALA A 245 -28.00 -3.42 19.36
CA ALA A 245 -28.51 -3.66 20.70
C ALA A 245 -30.02 -3.88 20.65
N THR A 246 -30.54 -4.95 21.26
CA THR A 246 -31.95 -5.37 21.12
C THR A 246 -32.61 -5.80 22.42
N THR A 247 -33.94 -5.71 22.44
CA THR A 247 -34.82 -6.33 23.44
C THR A 247 -35.04 -7.82 23.15
N SER A 248 -35.69 -8.53 24.07
CA SER A 248 -36.03 -9.96 23.93
C SER A 248 -36.99 -10.22 22.77
N THR A 249 -37.80 -9.22 22.42
CA THR A 249 -38.73 -9.22 21.28
C THR A 249 -38.07 -8.78 19.97
N GLY A 250 -36.75 -8.55 19.95
CA GLY A 250 -36.00 -8.15 18.76
C GLY A 250 -36.10 -6.66 18.42
N VAL A 251 -36.69 -5.83 19.28
CA VAL A 251 -36.77 -4.38 19.06
C VAL A 251 -35.36 -3.79 19.17
N VAL A 252 -34.92 -3.11 18.11
CA VAL A 252 -33.62 -2.43 18.07
C VAL A 252 -33.63 -1.18 18.94
N LEU A 253 -32.73 -1.15 19.92
CA LEU A 253 -32.48 0.00 20.81
C LEU A 253 -31.39 0.93 20.24
N SER A 254 -30.45 0.37 19.47
CA SER A 254 -29.47 1.09 18.66
C SER A 254 -28.85 0.15 17.64
N SER A 255 -28.48 0.66 16.47
CA SER A 255 -27.69 -0.06 15.47
C SER A 255 -26.78 0.92 14.74
N GLY A 256 -25.55 0.51 14.48
CA GLY A 256 -24.57 1.31 13.75
C GLY A 256 -23.33 0.49 13.41
N SER A 257 -22.30 1.15 12.89
CA SER A 257 -21.01 0.55 12.62
C SER A 257 -19.89 1.50 13.00
N GLY A 258 -18.75 0.92 13.39
CA GLY A 258 -17.53 1.64 13.69
C GLY A 258 -16.37 1.04 12.91
N THR A 259 -15.36 1.86 12.63
CA THR A 259 -14.16 1.42 11.94
C THR A 259 -13.06 1.09 12.94
N ALA A 260 -12.37 -0.03 12.75
CA ALA A 260 -11.16 -0.40 13.48
C ALA A 260 -10.06 -0.76 12.48
N ALA A 261 -8.85 -0.27 12.71
CA ALA A 261 -7.67 -0.60 11.93
C ALA A 261 -6.93 -1.75 12.61
N PHE A 262 -6.75 -2.87 11.90
CA PHE A 262 -5.92 -4.00 12.31
C PHE A 262 -4.70 -4.04 11.39
N ILE A 263 -3.65 -3.32 11.72
CA ILE A 263 -2.52 -3.10 10.81
C ILE A 263 -1.25 -3.66 11.45
N ALA A 264 -0.58 -4.58 10.76
CA ALA A 264 0.63 -5.21 11.26
C ALA A 264 1.85 -4.32 10.99
N PRO A 265 2.72 -4.05 11.99
CA PRO A 265 4.04 -3.49 11.70
C PRO A 265 4.86 -4.44 10.80
N PRO A 266 5.98 -3.97 10.21
CA PRO A 266 6.86 -4.82 9.42
C PRO A 266 7.26 -6.09 10.19
N ALA A 267 7.27 -7.23 9.52
CA ALA A 267 7.68 -8.49 10.13
C ALA A 267 9.14 -8.42 10.62
N ALA A 268 9.40 -9.03 11.79
CA ALA A 268 10.77 -9.19 12.26
C ALA A 268 11.54 -10.11 11.31
N MET A 269 12.68 -9.65 10.83
CA MET A 269 13.53 -10.39 9.90
C MET A 269 14.63 -11.14 10.68
N PRO A 270 15.04 -12.35 10.23
CA PRO A 270 16.15 -13.07 10.84
C PRO A 270 17.45 -12.28 10.67
N ALA A 271 18.37 -12.36 11.64
CA ALA A 271 19.67 -11.71 11.54
C ALA A 271 20.47 -12.24 10.33
N VAL A 272 21.09 -11.34 9.57
CA VAL A 272 22.01 -11.69 8.48
C VAL A 272 23.42 -11.35 8.93
N ALA A 273 24.29 -12.35 8.99
CA ALA A 273 25.67 -12.17 9.44
C ALA A 273 26.44 -11.27 8.47
N ALA A 274 27.16 -10.28 8.99
CA ALA A 274 28.14 -9.52 8.24
C ALA A 274 29.48 -10.27 8.29
N GLY A 275 29.72 -11.16 7.32
CA GLY A 275 31.05 -11.77 7.16
C GLY A 275 32.10 -10.70 6.87
N GLY A 276 33.37 -10.94 7.24
CA GLY A 276 34.47 -10.10 6.77
C GLY A 276 34.61 -10.18 5.25
N PHE A 277 35.24 -9.17 4.65
CA PHE A 277 35.69 -9.27 3.26
C PHE A 277 36.79 -10.33 3.18
N ALA A 278 36.79 -11.11 2.09
CA ALA A 278 37.91 -12.00 1.82
C ALA A 278 39.19 -11.17 1.62
N GLY A 279 40.35 -11.74 1.97
CA GLY A 279 41.63 -11.09 1.66
C GLY A 279 41.79 -10.94 0.14
N VAL A 280 42.34 -9.82 -0.30
CA VAL A 280 42.61 -9.54 -1.73
C VAL A 280 43.55 -10.63 -2.28
N PRO A 281 43.14 -11.40 -3.29
CA PRO A 281 43.99 -12.45 -3.85
C PRO A 281 45.27 -11.90 -4.49
N ASN A 282 46.33 -12.70 -4.51
CA ASN A 282 47.59 -12.32 -5.17
C ASN A 282 47.36 -11.97 -6.64
N GLY A 283 47.87 -10.81 -7.07
CA GLY A 283 47.71 -10.31 -8.44
C GLY A 283 46.46 -9.46 -8.66
N CYS A 284 45.56 -9.39 -7.69
CA CYS A 284 44.43 -8.46 -7.68
C CYS A 284 44.80 -7.13 -7.03
N PRO A 285 44.19 -6.02 -7.49
CA PRO A 285 44.44 -4.72 -6.89
C PRO A 285 43.72 -4.61 -5.54
N ASP A 286 44.31 -3.86 -4.62
CA ASP A 286 43.71 -3.47 -3.35
C ASP A 286 42.78 -2.25 -3.48
N HIS A 287 42.80 -1.58 -4.63
CA HIS A 287 41.89 -0.50 -5.02
C HIS A 287 41.64 -0.48 -6.53
N TRP A 288 40.40 -0.19 -6.93
CA TRP A 288 40.01 -0.11 -8.34
C TRP A 288 40.05 1.33 -8.86
N PRO A 289 40.19 1.55 -10.19
CA PRO A 289 40.07 2.88 -10.77
C PRO A 289 38.69 3.46 -10.48
N THR A 290 38.61 4.79 -10.33
CA THR A 290 37.32 5.47 -10.20
C THR A 290 36.48 5.28 -11.47
N THR A 291 35.17 5.36 -11.34
CA THR A 291 34.25 5.26 -12.49
C THR A 291 34.57 6.28 -13.59
N ALA A 292 35.00 7.49 -13.22
CA ALA A 292 35.42 8.51 -14.18
C ALA A 292 36.73 8.14 -14.91
N ALA A 293 37.69 7.54 -14.20
CA ALA A 293 38.95 7.08 -14.79
C ALA A 293 38.70 5.89 -15.75
N GLU A 294 37.92 4.90 -15.33
CA GLU A 294 37.53 3.78 -16.20
C GLU A 294 36.78 4.25 -17.45
N ASN A 295 35.87 5.23 -17.31
CA ASN A 295 35.12 5.76 -18.46
C ASN A 295 35.93 6.67 -19.39
N ALA A 296 37.16 7.03 -19.02
CA ALA A 296 38.08 7.73 -19.91
C ALA A 296 38.74 6.79 -20.93
N ASP A 297 38.71 5.48 -20.68
CA ASP A 297 39.21 4.49 -21.63
C ASP A 297 38.33 4.40 -22.89
N THR A 298 38.93 3.89 -23.97
CA THR A 298 38.27 3.82 -25.28
C THR A 298 37.15 2.78 -25.25
N GLY A 299 35.91 3.24 -25.46
CA GLY A 299 34.75 2.36 -25.67
C GLY A 299 34.65 1.81 -27.09
N THR A 300 33.72 0.88 -27.30
CA THR A 300 33.40 0.30 -28.61
C THR A 300 31.90 0.05 -28.77
N ALA A 301 31.44 -0.03 -30.02
CA ALA A 301 30.09 -0.46 -30.39
C ALA A 301 29.99 -1.96 -30.69
N ASP A 302 31.13 -2.67 -30.75
CA ASP A 302 31.21 -4.07 -31.23
C ASP A 302 30.53 -5.08 -30.30
N TRP A 303 30.20 -4.65 -29.08
CA TRP A 303 29.38 -5.42 -28.15
C TRP A 303 27.99 -5.68 -28.73
N VAL A 304 27.43 -4.76 -29.55
CA VAL A 304 26.07 -4.90 -30.08
C VAL A 304 25.94 -6.15 -30.96
N ILE A 305 24.90 -6.94 -30.72
CA ILE A 305 24.47 -8.03 -31.59
C ILE A 305 23.34 -7.51 -32.48
N PRO A 306 23.55 -7.29 -33.78
CA PRO A 306 22.50 -6.86 -34.68
C PRO A 306 21.43 -7.96 -34.84
N THR A 307 20.20 -7.58 -35.16
CA THR A 307 19.08 -8.54 -35.38
C THR A 307 19.39 -9.60 -36.43
N ALA A 308 20.24 -9.29 -37.41
CA ALA A 308 20.69 -10.23 -38.45
C ALA A 308 21.54 -11.39 -37.91
N MET A 309 22.09 -11.26 -36.70
CA MET A 309 22.86 -12.31 -36.01
C MET A 309 22.03 -13.07 -34.96
N ASN A 310 20.70 -12.90 -34.97
CA ASN A 310 19.82 -13.75 -34.20
C ASN A 310 19.87 -15.17 -34.77
N GLY A 311 20.37 -16.12 -33.98
CA GLY A 311 20.51 -17.51 -34.38
C GLY A 311 20.30 -18.46 -33.22
N GLN A 312 20.71 -19.72 -33.40
CA GLN A 312 20.55 -20.78 -32.40
C GLN A 312 21.74 -20.91 -31.44
N LEU A 313 22.77 -20.08 -31.59
CA LEU A 313 23.91 -20.06 -30.69
C LEU A 313 23.44 -19.71 -29.26
N ALA A 314 23.85 -20.52 -28.29
CA ALA A 314 23.42 -20.36 -26.91
C ALA A 314 24.60 -20.54 -25.97
N ALA A 315 24.68 -19.68 -24.95
CA ALA A 315 25.78 -19.70 -23.99
C ALA A 315 25.29 -19.31 -22.59
N TYR A 316 25.96 -19.83 -21.57
CA TYR A 316 25.78 -19.39 -20.19
C TYR A 316 27.06 -19.55 -19.37
N LEU A 317 27.14 -18.77 -18.30
CA LEU A 317 28.22 -18.87 -17.32
C LEU A 317 27.76 -19.68 -16.10
N THR A 318 28.67 -20.45 -15.54
CA THR A 318 28.48 -21.21 -14.30
C THR A 318 28.45 -20.35 -13.04
N ALA A 319 28.67 -19.04 -13.18
CA ALA A 319 28.50 -18.03 -12.15
C ALA A 319 27.72 -16.83 -12.71
N VAL A 320 26.89 -16.19 -11.88
CA VAL A 320 26.23 -14.91 -12.24
C VAL A 320 27.06 -13.71 -11.79
N SER A 321 27.95 -13.92 -10.83
CA SER A 321 28.86 -12.91 -10.30
C SER A 321 30.21 -13.53 -9.97
N ALA A 322 31.27 -12.74 -10.04
CA ALA A 322 32.63 -13.13 -9.70
C ALA A 322 33.42 -11.95 -9.11
N THR A 323 34.60 -12.20 -8.55
CA THR A 323 35.59 -11.18 -8.19
C THR A 323 36.98 -11.54 -8.71
N CYS A 324 37.91 -10.60 -8.65
CA CYS A 324 39.28 -10.83 -9.11
C CYS A 324 39.92 -12.02 -8.39
N GLY A 325 40.64 -12.85 -9.14
CA GLY A 325 41.27 -14.09 -8.68
C GLY A 325 40.40 -15.33 -8.87
N GLU A 326 39.11 -15.16 -9.18
CA GLU A 326 38.22 -16.27 -9.50
C GLU A 326 38.33 -16.70 -10.97
N THR A 327 37.77 -17.86 -11.29
CA THR A 327 37.64 -18.37 -12.66
C THR A 327 36.17 -18.70 -12.89
N VAL A 328 35.65 -18.27 -14.04
CA VAL A 328 34.27 -18.52 -14.44
C VAL A 328 34.27 -19.42 -15.67
N ASP A 329 33.51 -20.53 -15.60
CA ASP A 329 33.35 -21.43 -16.74
C ASP A 329 32.20 -20.98 -17.64
N LEU A 330 32.48 -20.93 -18.94
CA LEU A 330 31.56 -20.67 -20.02
C LEU A 330 31.20 -21.98 -20.73
N ARG A 331 29.90 -22.20 -20.92
CA ARG A 331 29.35 -23.33 -21.68
C ARG A 331 28.63 -22.80 -22.91
N VAL A 332 29.03 -23.29 -24.07
CA VAL A 332 28.48 -22.90 -25.38
C VAL A 332 27.90 -24.13 -26.06
N SER A 333 26.69 -23.98 -26.59
CA SER A 333 26.17 -24.88 -27.62
C SER A 333 26.18 -24.14 -28.96
N PRO A 334 26.88 -24.66 -29.98
CA PRO A 334 26.60 -24.26 -31.35
C PRO A 334 25.15 -24.65 -31.66
N GLY A 335 24.47 -23.92 -32.55
CA GLY A 335 23.06 -24.13 -32.87
C GLY A 335 22.69 -25.60 -33.17
N GLY A 336 21.43 -25.97 -32.92
CA GLY A 336 20.93 -27.34 -32.96
C GLY A 336 21.04 -28.05 -34.32
N THR A 337 20.93 -29.37 -34.27
CA THR A 337 21.00 -30.29 -35.41
C THR A 337 20.03 -29.90 -36.52
N GLY A 338 20.51 -29.35 -37.64
CA GLY A 338 19.71 -29.35 -38.87
C GLY A 338 19.93 -28.26 -39.91
N SER A 339 20.59 -27.12 -39.69
CA SER A 339 20.97 -26.20 -40.79
C SER A 339 21.92 -25.06 -40.38
N VAL A 340 23.04 -25.02 -41.11
CA VAL A 340 24.05 -23.97 -41.36
C VAL A 340 24.80 -23.38 -40.15
N GLY A 341 26.01 -23.93 -39.95
CA GLY A 341 26.97 -23.67 -38.89
C GLY A 341 27.46 -25.01 -38.37
N ALA A 342 28.47 -25.60 -39.00
CA ALA A 342 28.85 -27.00 -38.76
C ALA A 342 29.08 -27.30 -37.26
N PRO A 343 28.72 -28.50 -36.78
CA PRO A 343 29.18 -29.01 -35.49
C PRO A 343 30.69 -28.78 -35.31
N GLY A 344 31.09 -28.09 -34.23
CA GLY A 344 32.50 -27.82 -33.97
C GLY A 344 33.07 -26.54 -34.59
N SER A 345 32.23 -25.68 -35.20
CA SER A 345 32.68 -24.35 -35.62
C SER A 345 33.22 -23.57 -34.41
N PRO A 346 34.45 -23.02 -34.51
CA PRO A 346 35.01 -22.26 -33.42
C PRO A 346 34.27 -20.93 -33.25
N VAL A 347 34.19 -20.45 -32.02
CA VAL A 347 33.58 -19.16 -31.68
C VAL A 347 34.63 -18.17 -31.20
N THR A 348 34.33 -16.90 -31.36
CA THR A 348 35.00 -15.81 -30.65
C THR A 348 34.20 -15.49 -29.40
N VAL A 349 34.88 -15.39 -28.26
CA VAL A 349 34.32 -14.93 -26.99
C VAL A 349 34.97 -13.60 -26.67
N THR A 350 34.18 -12.54 -26.57
CA THR A 350 34.65 -11.20 -26.20
C THR A 350 33.88 -10.70 -24.99
N ALA A 351 34.59 -10.32 -23.93
CA ALA A 351 34.01 -9.75 -22.73
C ALA A 351 33.99 -8.22 -22.82
N TYR A 352 32.80 -7.64 -22.72
CA TYR A 352 32.59 -6.21 -22.71
C TYR A 352 32.15 -5.76 -21.32
N ARG A 353 32.92 -4.88 -20.67
CA ARG A 353 32.46 -4.18 -19.46
C ARG A 353 31.46 -3.12 -19.90
N MET A 354 30.23 -3.24 -19.45
CA MET A 354 29.15 -2.32 -19.77
C MET A 354 29.29 -1.03 -18.96
N GLY A 355 28.99 0.12 -19.57
CA GLY A 355 29.23 1.43 -18.95
C GLY A 355 28.94 2.58 -19.91
N TYR A 356 29.43 3.79 -19.61
CA TYR A 356 29.16 4.96 -20.44
C TYR A 356 30.08 5.05 -21.67
N TYR A 357 31.40 5.05 -21.46
CA TYR A 357 32.47 5.12 -22.47
C TYR A 357 32.16 6.07 -23.64
N ALA A 358 32.03 7.37 -23.32
CA ALA A 358 31.70 8.43 -24.27
C ALA A 358 30.43 8.19 -25.10
N GLY A 359 29.50 7.39 -24.58
CA GLY A 359 28.21 7.04 -25.20
C GLY A 359 28.23 5.75 -26.03
N LEU A 360 29.34 5.00 -26.07
CA LEU A 360 29.45 3.76 -26.84
C LEU A 360 28.88 2.54 -26.11
N GLY A 361 28.71 2.62 -24.79
CA GLY A 361 27.95 1.64 -24.01
C GLY A 361 28.76 0.47 -23.43
N ALA A 362 29.98 0.25 -23.91
CA ALA A 362 30.90 -0.74 -23.33
C ALA A 362 32.37 -0.50 -23.74
N ARG A 363 33.28 -1.16 -23.02
CA ARG A 363 34.70 -1.33 -23.37
C ARG A 363 35.03 -2.81 -23.47
N GLU A 364 35.82 -3.19 -24.47
CA GLU A 364 36.37 -4.55 -24.56
C GLU A 364 37.46 -4.73 -23.49
N ILE A 365 37.32 -5.77 -22.66
CA ILE A 365 38.26 -6.09 -21.58
C ILE A 365 39.12 -7.31 -21.91
N TRP A 366 38.53 -8.27 -22.63
CA TRP A 366 39.15 -9.56 -22.84
C TRP A 366 38.56 -10.24 -24.08
N GLN A 367 39.39 -11.01 -24.79
CA GLN A 367 38.95 -11.77 -25.96
C GLN A 367 39.69 -13.11 -26.04
N LYS A 368 38.97 -14.12 -26.51
CA LYS A 368 39.53 -15.38 -26.98
C LYS A 368 38.95 -15.72 -28.35
N LEU A 369 39.85 -15.81 -29.33
CA LEU A 369 39.54 -16.25 -30.68
C LEU A 369 39.60 -17.77 -30.80
N ASN A 370 38.90 -18.29 -31.80
CA ASN A 370 38.96 -19.68 -32.23
C ASN A 370 38.69 -20.71 -31.11
N VAL A 371 37.76 -20.39 -30.20
CA VAL A 371 37.38 -21.29 -29.09
C VAL A 371 36.61 -22.48 -29.69
N PRO A 372 37.13 -23.71 -29.58
CA PRO A 372 36.42 -24.87 -30.10
C PRO A 372 35.12 -25.08 -29.33
N THR A 373 34.05 -25.41 -30.05
CA THR A 373 32.76 -25.75 -29.45
C THR A 373 32.44 -27.22 -29.67
N THR A 374 31.58 -27.77 -28.83
CA THR A 374 31.03 -29.12 -29.00
C THR A 374 29.52 -29.03 -29.02
N ILE A 375 28.86 -29.90 -29.79
CA ILE A 375 27.40 -30.03 -29.67
C ILE A 375 27.09 -30.45 -28.23
N GLN A 376 26.22 -29.67 -27.58
CA GLN A 376 25.75 -29.98 -26.24
C GLN A 376 24.43 -30.77 -26.31
N PRO A 377 24.14 -31.63 -25.33
CA PRO A 377 22.83 -32.27 -25.24
C PRO A 377 21.70 -31.23 -25.08
N PRO A 378 20.47 -31.50 -25.55
CA PRO A 378 19.34 -30.62 -25.25
C PRO A 378 19.15 -30.40 -23.74
N PRO A 379 18.68 -29.21 -23.32
CA PRO A 379 18.32 -28.97 -21.93
C PRO A 379 17.30 -29.99 -21.43
N THR A 380 17.49 -30.47 -20.21
CA THR A 380 16.55 -31.40 -19.56
C THR A 380 15.51 -30.62 -18.77
N THR A 381 14.25 -31.02 -18.83
CA THR A 381 13.17 -30.48 -17.99
C THR A 381 12.61 -31.59 -17.11
N GLY A 382 12.63 -31.38 -15.79
CA GLY A 382 12.10 -32.34 -14.83
C GLY A 382 12.69 -32.15 -13.44
N GLY A 383 12.77 -33.23 -12.68
CA GLY A 383 13.31 -33.27 -11.32
C GLY A 383 12.27 -33.57 -10.25
N THR A 384 12.73 -33.74 -9.02
CA THR A 384 11.89 -34.01 -7.86
C THR A 384 12.43 -33.21 -6.68
N SER A 385 11.55 -32.55 -5.94
CA SER A 385 11.94 -31.83 -4.72
C SER A 385 12.39 -32.81 -3.63
N SER A 386 13.04 -32.31 -2.59
CA SER A 386 13.36 -33.10 -1.39
C SER A 386 12.12 -33.70 -0.71
N SER A 387 10.95 -33.09 -0.92
CA SER A 387 9.65 -33.58 -0.43
C SER A 387 8.92 -34.53 -1.39
N GLY A 388 9.57 -34.98 -2.47
CA GLY A 388 9.01 -35.95 -3.42
C GLY A 388 8.07 -35.36 -4.47
N ASN A 389 7.95 -34.03 -4.58
CA ASN A 389 7.05 -33.42 -5.56
C ASN A 389 7.74 -33.25 -6.92
N PRO A 390 7.06 -33.49 -8.05
CA PRO A 390 7.65 -33.26 -9.37
C PRO A 390 7.99 -31.78 -9.55
N LEU A 391 9.21 -31.52 -10.02
CA LEU A 391 9.68 -30.21 -10.43
C LEU A 391 9.70 -30.15 -11.95
N ARG A 392 9.43 -28.97 -12.51
CA ARG A 392 9.72 -28.67 -13.92
C ARG A 392 10.87 -27.68 -13.97
N MET A 393 12.04 -28.15 -13.52
CA MET A 393 13.30 -27.42 -13.63
C MET A 393 13.88 -27.67 -15.01
N THR A 394 13.96 -26.64 -15.84
CA THR A 394 14.73 -26.68 -17.08
C THR A 394 16.17 -26.31 -16.76
N THR A 395 17.12 -27.15 -17.17
CA THR A 395 18.55 -26.93 -16.95
C THR A 395 19.37 -27.52 -18.08
N ALA A 396 20.50 -26.88 -18.36
CA ALA A 396 21.56 -27.33 -19.26
C ALA A 396 22.83 -27.71 -18.47
N VAL A 397 22.70 -28.07 -17.19
CA VAL A 397 23.83 -28.41 -16.29
C VAL A 397 24.68 -29.58 -16.80
N ASN A 398 24.13 -30.41 -17.68
CA ASN A 398 24.84 -31.52 -18.34
C ASN A 398 25.74 -31.08 -19.51
N TRP A 399 25.75 -29.80 -19.87
CA TRP A 399 26.67 -29.27 -20.88
C TRP A 399 28.11 -29.35 -20.38
N THR A 400 29.01 -29.76 -21.27
CA THR A 400 30.45 -29.77 -21.00
C THR A 400 31.01 -28.35 -21.00
N ASN A 401 32.05 -28.12 -20.20
CA ASN A 401 32.73 -26.82 -20.17
C ASN A 401 33.38 -26.52 -21.53
N THR A 402 33.16 -25.31 -22.05
CA THR A 402 33.76 -24.86 -23.31
C THR A 402 35.03 -24.07 -23.06
N LEU A 403 35.02 -23.19 -22.05
CA LEU A 403 36.12 -22.27 -21.78
C LEU A 403 36.11 -21.82 -20.32
N SER A 404 37.24 -21.95 -19.63
CA SER A 404 37.46 -21.35 -18.31
C SER A 404 38.10 -19.97 -18.46
N ILE A 405 37.46 -18.96 -17.90
CA ILE A 405 37.83 -17.54 -18.05
C ILE A 405 38.38 -17.03 -16.72
N PRO A 406 39.69 -16.70 -16.63
CA PRO A 406 40.25 -16.11 -15.42
C PRO A 406 39.80 -14.65 -15.28
N ILE A 407 39.30 -14.30 -14.10
CA ILE A 407 38.94 -12.93 -13.72
C ILE A 407 40.16 -12.31 -13.06
N ASP A 408 40.96 -11.58 -13.83
CA ASP A 408 42.19 -10.93 -13.35
C ASP A 408 41.99 -9.44 -13.04
N LYS A 409 43.08 -8.74 -12.72
CA LYS A 409 43.09 -7.31 -12.40
C LYS A 409 42.56 -6.38 -13.49
N ASN A 410 42.36 -6.84 -14.72
CA ASN A 410 41.78 -6.04 -15.79
C ASN A 410 40.24 -6.07 -15.78
N TRP A 411 39.65 -6.99 -15.02
CA TRP A 411 38.20 -7.08 -14.84
C TRP A 411 37.73 -6.12 -13.75
N VAL A 412 37.72 -4.83 -14.08
CA VAL A 412 37.24 -3.76 -13.19
C VAL A 412 35.77 -4.01 -12.78
N PRO A 413 35.40 -3.89 -11.49
CA PRO A 413 34.04 -4.10 -11.01
C PRO A 413 32.98 -3.43 -11.88
N GLY A 414 31.94 -4.16 -12.24
CA GLY A 414 31.02 -3.78 -13.31
C GLY A 414 30.08 -4.89 -13.74
N THR A 415 29.07 -4.53 -14.54
CA THR A 415 28.29 -5.51 -15.30
C THR A 415 28.97 -5.78 -16.63
N TYR A 416 29.04 -7.04 -17.04
CA TYR A 416 29.67 -7.50 -18.25
C TYR A 416 28.69 -8.27 -19.13
N LEU A 417 28.83 -8.12 -20.44
CA LEU A 417 28.23 -9.02 -21.41
C LEU A 417 29.35 -9.72 -22.17
N LEU A 418 29.43 -11.05 -22.02
CA LEU A 418 30.31 -11.87 -22.85
C LEU A 418 29.58 -12.22 -24.13
N LYS A 419 29.98 -11.59 -25.24
CA LYS A 419 29.47 -11.90 -26.58
C LYS A 419 30.18 -13.13 -27.12
N VAL A 420 29.43 -14.19 -27.36
CA VAL A 420 29.88 -15.39 -28.06
C VAL A 420 29.39 -15.30 -29.49
N SER A 421 30.27 -15.46 -30.48
CA SER A 421 29.89 -15.38 -31.89
C SER A 421 30.63 -16.39 -32.77
N ASP A 422 29.92 -16.97 -33.73
CA ASP A 422 30.48 -17.81 -34.79
C ASP A 422 30.69 -17.05 -36.12
N GLY A 423 30.53 -15.72 -36.11
CA GLY A 423 30.58 -14.85 -37.28
C GLY A 423 29.25 -14.65 -38.01
N THR A 424 28.28 -15.54 -37.82
CA THR A 424 26.93 -15.44 -38.40
C THR A 424 25.84 -15.24 -37.35
N SER A 425 25.99 -15.88 -36.19
CA SER A 425 25.14 -15.78 -35.02
C SER A 425 25.93 -15.26 -33.84
N ALA A 426 25.24 -14.62 -32.88
CA ALA A 426 25.84 -14.27 -31.61
C ALA A 426 24.82 -14.32 -30.46
N THR A 427 25.32 -14.50 -29.24
CA THR A 427 24.54 -14.46 -28.00
C THR A 427 25.39 -13.89 -26.87
N TYR A 428 24.75 -13.34 -25.84
CA TYR A 428 25.42 -12.88 -24.63
C TYR A 428 25.36 -13.91 -23.51
N ALA A 429 26.35 -13.85 -22.61
CA ALA A 429 26.26 -14.39 -21.27
C ALA A 429 26.65 -13.30 -20.26
N PRO A 430 25.74 -12.87 -19.36
CA PRO A 430 26.01 -11.77 -18.43
C PRO A 430 26.83 -12.23 -17.23
N LEU A 431 27.70 -11.36 -16.74
CA LEU A 431 28.47 -11.55 -15.50
C LEU A 431 28.55 -10.22 -14.74
N THR A 432 28.38 -10.25 -13.42
CA THR A 432 28.70 -9.09 -12.58
C THR A 432 30.04 -9.31 -11.87
N VAL A 433 31.01 -8.43 -12.09
CA VAL A 433 32.27 -8.45 -11.35
C VAL A 433 32.15 -7.53 -10.13
N ARG A 434 32.37 -8.10 -8.94
CA ARG A 434 32.22 -7.44 -7.64
C ARG A 434 33.53 -6.76 -7.22
N ASP A 435 33.40 -5.61 -6.56
CA ASP A 435 34.48 -5.10 -5.72
C ASP A 435 34.42 -5.78 -4.34
N ASP A 436 35.34 -6.70 -4.06
CA ASP A 436 35.46 -7.37 -2.76
C ASP A 436 36.69 -6.90 -1.95
N THR A 437 37.30 -5.76 -2.32
CA THR A 437 38.49 -5.19 -1.65
C THR A 437 38.22 -4.67 -0.23
N GLY A 438 36.95 -4.46 0.12
CA GLY A 438 36.55 -3.78 1.36
C GLY A 438 36.31 -2.29 1.21
N THR A 439 36.48 -1.74 -0.01
CA THR A 439 36.14 -0.35 -0.32
C THR A 439 34.65 -0.10 -0.13
N LYS A 440 34.31 1.00 0.56
CA LYS A 440 32.94 1.48 0.69
C LYS A 440 32.65 2.50 -0.39
N HIS A 441 31.67 2.22 -1.23
CA HIS A 441 31.23 3.10 -2.30
C HIS A 441 30.05 3.98 -1.89
N ALA A 442 29.81 5.05 -2.65
CA ALA A 442 28.62 5.87 -2.48
C ALA A 442 27.34 5.13 -2.93
N LEU A 443 27.42 4.40 -4.04
CA LEU A 443 26.30 3.70 -4.68
C LEU A 443 26.61 2.23 -4.97
N LEU A 444 25.61 1.36 -4.75
CA LEU A 444 25.57 -0.01 -5.25
C LEU A 444 24.36 -0.20 -6.16
N ILE A 445 24.56 -0.72 -7.36
CA ILE A 445 23.46 -1.08 -8.28
C ILE A 445 23.28 -2.59 -8.29
N GLN A 446 22.09 -3.06 -7.91
CA GLN A 446 21.72 -4.48 -7.96
C GLN A 446 21.26 -4.89 -9.36
N GLN A 447 21.60 -6.11 -9.77
CA GLN A 447 21.10 -6.79 -10.95
C GLN A 447 20.09 -7.87 -10.54
N ALA A 448 18.89 -7.83 -11.11
CA ALA A 448 17.77 -8.68 -10.69
C ALA A 448 17.83 -10.09 -11.30
N THR A 449 18.96 -10.78 -11.11
CA THR A 449 19.26 -12.08 -11.76
C THR A 449 18.21 -13.14 -11.46
N THR A 450 17.65 -13.18 -10.25
CA THR A 450 16.58 -14.13 -9.91
C THR A 450 15.30 -13.85 -10.70
N THR A 451 15.00 -12.57 -10.95
CA THR A 451 13.90 -12.15 -11.83
C THR A 451 14.19 -12.53 -13.27
N TRP A 452 15.40 -12.28 -13.78
CA TRP A 452 15.76 -12.68 -15.15
C TRP A 452 15.54 -14.18 -15.38
N GLU A 453 15.90 -14.99 -14.39
CA GLU A 453 15.74 -16.45 -14.44
C GLU A 453 14.28 -16.90 -14.31
N ALA A 454 13.45 -16.22 -13.52
CA ALA A 454 12.02 -16.50 -13.45
C ALA A 454 11.32 -16.35 -14.81
N TYR A 455 11.71 -15.33 -15.56
CA TYR A 455 11.18 -15.04 -16.90
C TYR A 455 11.92 -15.78 -18.02
N ASN A 456 12.96 -16.54 -17.71
CA ASN A 456 13.78 -17.21 -18.71
C ASN A 456 13.02 -18.39 -19.35
N SER A 457 12.66 -18.22 -20.63
CA SER A 457 11.95 -19.21 -21.44
C SER A 457 12.87 -20.17 -22.22
N TYR A 458 14.19 -20.03 -22.06
CA TYR A 458 15.15 -20.90 -22.74
C TYR A 458 14.92 -22.38 -22.37
N GLY A 459 14.90 -23.25 -23.38
CA GLY A 459 14.53 -24.66 -23.24
C GLY A 459 13.01 -24.92 -23.17
N GLY A 460 12.18 -23.89 -23.41
CA GLY A 460 10.74 -24.00 -23.61
C GLY A 460 9.87 -23.81 -22.36
N VAL A 461 10.48 -23.60 -21.19
CA VAL A 461 9.75 -23.43 -19.92
C VAL A 461 10.35 -22.29 -19.10
N SER A 462 9.49 -21.38 -18.64
CA SER A 462 9.77 -20.36 -17.62
C SER A 462 8.90 -20.58 -16.38
N PHE A 463 9.05 -19.74 -15.36
CA PHE A 463 8.12 -19.73 -14.23
C PHE A 463 6.67 -19.46 -14.65
N TYR A 464 6.41 -18.85 -15.81
CA TYR A 464 5.08 -18.45 -16.23
C TYR A 464 4.45 -19.33 -17.33
N SER A 465 5.16 -20.32 -17.87
CA SER A 465 4.58 -21.32 -18.79
C SER A 465 3.37 -22.03 -18.15
N SER A 466 2.31 -22.33 -18.90
CA SER A 466 1.12 -23.03 -18.39
C SER A 466 1.44 -24.46 -17.96
N LEU A 467 1.05 -24.87 -16.75
CA LEU A 467 1.41 -26.19 -16.20
C LEU A 467 0.20 -26.96 -15.65
N SER A 468 0.12 -28.24 -15.97
CA SER A 468 -0.60 -29.27 -15.22
C SER A 468 0.29 -29.85 -14.10
N GLY A 469 0.47 -29.10 -13.00
CA GLY A 469 1.16 -29.54 -11.78
C GLY A 469 2.66 -29.24 -11.67
N GLY A 470 3.12 -28.93 -10.44
CA GLY A 470 4.53 -28.78 -10.03
C GLY A 470 4.90 -27.40 -9.43
N SER A 471 5.82 -27.38 -8.46
CA SER A 471 6.51 -26.19 -7.94
C SER A 471 7.60 -25.79 -8.92
N GLY A 472 7.86 -24.49 -9.02
CA GLY A 472 8.96 -23.99 -9.83
C GLY A 472 10.27 -24.17 -9.08
N ARG A 473 11.13 -25.08 -9.54
CA ARG A 473 12.57 -24.92 -9.32
C ARG A 473 13.16 -24.33 -10.59
N LEU A 474 13.92 -23.25 -10.45
CA LEU A 474 14.54 -22.54 -11.56
C LEU A 474 16.06 -22.59 -11.40
N SER A 475 16.79 -22.50 -12.52
CA SER A 475 18.21 -22.81 -12.58
C SER A 475 18.95 -21.82 -13.45
N PHE A 476 20.00 -21.21 -12.90
CA PHE A 476 20.92 -20.37 -13.64
C PHE A 476 21.83 -21.17 -14.58
N ASP A 477 21.83 -22.51 -14.51
CA ASP A 477 22.66 -23.38 -15.33
C ASP A 477 22.02 -23.62 -16.70
N ARG A 478 21.61 -22.52 -17.34
CA ARG A 478 21.09 -22.47 -18.70
C ARG A 478 21.26 -21.07 -19.30
N PRO A 479 21.31 -20.95 -20.63
CA PRO A 479 21.25 -19.66 -21.33
C PRO A 479 19.98 -18.86 -21.01
N TYR A 480 20.05 -17.54 -21.21
CA TYR A 480 18.86 -16.68 -21.16
C TYR A 480 18.19 -16.59 -22.53
N GLY A 481 16.86 -16.73 -22.56
CA GLY A 481 16.07 -16.54 -23.78
C GLY A 481 15.85 -15.07 -24.17
N ASP A 482 16.00 -14.15 -23.21
CA ASP A 482 15.72 -12.72 -23.39
C ASP A 482 16.97 -11.90 -23.70
N GLY A 483 16.76 -10.79 -24.42
CA GLY A 483 17.81 -9.82 -24.70
C GLY A 483 19.01 -10.41 -25.45
N GLN A 484 18.78 -11.41 -26.31
CA GLN A 484 19.84 -12.17 -27.00
C GLN A 484 20.83 -12.82 -26.01
N GLY A 485 20.36 -13.31 -24.87
CA GLY A 485 21.21 -13.91 -23.83
C GLY A 485 21.56 -12.97 -22.68
N SER A 486 21.22 -11.68 -22.76
CA SER A 486 21.50 -10.71 -21.68
C SER A 486 20.46 -10.69 -20.54
N GLY A 487 19.45 -11.55 -20.59
CA GLY A 487 18.34 -11.51 -19.64
C GLY A 487 17.54 -10.21 -19.79
N GLN A 488 17.16 -9.58 -18.69
CA GLN A 488 16.45 -8.29 -18.72
C GLN A 488 17.39 -7.07 -18.67
N TYR A 489 18.72 -7.28 -18.63
CA TYR A 489 19.70 -6.21 -18.49
C TYR A 489 19.55 -5.12 -19.56
N LEU A 490 19.60 -5.49 -20.85
CA LEU A 490 19.52 -4.51 -21.95
C LEU A 490 18.16 -3.80 -22.03
N SER A 491 17.10 -4.41 -21.51
CA SER A 491 15.73 -3.89 -21.59
C SER A 491 15.38 -2.95 -20.43
N LEU A 492 15.88 -3.24 -19.23
CA LEU A 492 15.44 -2.58 -17.99
C LEU A 492 16.56 -1.98 -17.14
N GLU A 493 17.78 -2.49 -17.21
CA GLU A 493 18.82 -2.16 -16.22
C GLU A 493 19.99 -1.35 -16.79
N GLN A 494 20.36 -1.58 -18.07
CA GLN A 494 21.50 -0.92 -18.70
C GLN A 494 21.45 0.61 -18.55
N GLY A 495 20.26 1.20 -18.65
CA GLY A 495 20.16 2.66 -18.57
C GLY A 495 20.51 3.25 -17.22
N LEU A 496 20.33 2.50 -16.12
CA LEU A 496 20.77 2.94 -14.79
C LEU A 496 22.29 2.93 -14.67
N VAL A 497 22.93 1.84 -15.13
CA VAL A 497 24.39 1.70 -15.20
C VAL A 497 25.00 2.80 -16.08
N PHE A 498 24.50 2.91 -17.32
CA PHE A 498 24.95 3.90 -18.28
C PHE A 498 24.80 5.33 -17.75
N TRP A 499 23.68 5.65 -17.10
CA TRP A 499 23.47 6.97 -16.51
C TRP A 499 24.43 7.24 -15.36
N ALA A 500 24.53 6.34 -14.37
CA ALA A 500 25.39 6.51 -13.20
C ALA A 500 26.86 6.70 -13.61
N GLU A 501 27.35 5.86 -14.52
CA GLU A 501 28.71 5.97 -15.03
C GLU A 501 28.93 7.25 -15.85
N SER A 502 27.93 7.70 -16.63
CA SER A 502 28.04 8.97 -17.37
C SER A 502 28.16 10.20 -16.47
N LYS A 503 27.78 10.07 -15.19
CA LYS A 503 27.91 11.12 -14.18
C LYS A 503 29.17 10.96 -13.34
N GLY A 504 29.98 9.92 -13.58
CA GLY A 504 31.17 9.61 -12.80
C GLY A 504 30.87 9.29 -11.34
N LEU A 505 29.67 8.77 -11.04
CA LEU A 505 29.30 8.40 -9.68
C LEU A 505 30.19 7.27 -9.19
N ASP A 506 30.58 7.32 -7.91
CA ASP A 506 31.27 6.22 -7.24
C ASP A 506 30.30 5.04 -7.05
N VAL A 507 30.40 4.05 -7.94
CA VAL A 507 29.43 2.96 -8.07
C VAL A 507 30.11 1.58 -8.07
N THR A 508 29.51 0.65 -7.35
CA THR A 508 29.79 -0.79 -7.41
C THR A 508 28.53 -1.58 -7.77
N TYR A 509 28.66 -2.88 -8.05
CA TYR A 509 27.62 -3.68 -8.68
C TYR A 509 27.54 -5.06 -8.08
N TRP A 510 26.32 -5.59 -7.91
CA TRP A 510 26.04 -6.93 -7.40
C TRP A 510 24.78 -7.53 -7.99
N THR A 511 24.58 -8.84 -7.76
CA THR A 511 23.39 -9.60 -8.14
C THR A 511 22.52 -9.94 -6.94
N ASP A 512 21.29 -10.39 -7.18
CA ASP A 512 20.43 -10.97 -6.13
C ASP A 512 21.12 -12.10 -5.34
N ASN A 513 21.91 -12.93 -6.05
CA ASN A 513 22.66 -14.02 -5.45
C ASN A 513 23.69 -13.49 -4.44
N ASP A 514 24.31 -12.35 -4.74
CA ASP A 514 25.24 -11.67 -3.83
C ASP A 514 24.51 -11.03 -2.65
N LEU A 515 23.30 -10.48 -2.85
CA LEU A 515 22.48 -9.97 -1.74
C LEU A 515 22.09 -11.10 -0.76
N ASP A 516 21.77 -12.29 -1.27
CA ASP A 516 21.52 -13.47 -0.43
C ASP A 516 22.78 -13.90 0.34
N GLN A 517 23.93 -13.96 -0.34
CA GLN A 517 25.17 -14.48 0.22
C GLN A 517 25.86 -13.50 1.17
N PHE A 518 25.97 -12.25 0.75
CA PHE A 518 26.82 -11.23 1.36
C PHE A 518 26.02 -10.03 1.86
N GLY A 519 24.69 -10.06 1.84
CA GLY A 519 23.84 -8.91 2.18
C GLY A 519 24.07 -8.31 3.58
N GLY A 520 24.62 -9.07 4.53
CA GLY A 520 25.05 -8.55 5.83
C GLY A 520 26.18 -7.51 5.74
N GLN A 521 26.95 -7.51 4.64
CA GLN A 521 28.04 -6.58 4.32
C GLN A 521 27.57 -5.29 3.63
N LEU A 522 26.28 -5.17 3.28
CA LEU A 522 25.77 -4.02 2.53
C LEU A 522 26.11 -2.66 3.17
N PRO A 523 26.01 -2.47 4.51
CA PRO A 523 26.40 -1.21 5.16
C PRO A 523 27.88 -0.85 5.08
N GLN A 524 28.76 -1.85 4.91
CA GLN A 524 30.19 -1.68 4.73
C GLN A 524 30.54 -1.41 3.26
N ARG A 525 29.69 -1.84 2.32
CA ARG A 525 29.95 -1.74 0.88
C ARG A 525 29.39 -0.48 0.25
N ALA A 526 28.24 0.00 0.72
CA ALA A 526 27.62 1.18 0.13
C ALA A 526 26.86 2.06 1.12
N GLY A 527 26.79 3.36 0.80
CA GLY A 527 25.88 4.31 1.46
C GLY A 527 24.44 4.21 0.92
N THR A 528 24.29 3.87 -0.35
CA THR A 528 22.99 3.79 -1.06
C THR A 528 22.94 2.56 -1.96
N ILE A 529 21.79 1.89 -2.04
CA ILE A 529 21.52 0.82 -3.02
C ILE A 529 20.40 1.23 -3.99
N PHE A 530 20.60 0.97 -5.27
CA PHE A 530 19.58 1.05 -6.31
C PHE A 530 19.08 -0.34 -6.65
N LEU A 531 17.76 -0.52 -6.57
CA LEU A 531 17.07 -1.68 -7.11
C LEU A 531 16.54 -1.34 -8.51
N PRO A 532 16.68 -2.25 -9.49
CA PRO A 532 16.35 -1.97 -10.87
C PRO A 532 14.84 -1.94 -11.13
N GLY A 533 14.46 -1.75 -12.39
CA GLY A 533 13.07 -1.61 -12.81
C GLY A 533 12.15 -2.77 -12.39
N HIS A 534 12.66 -3.99 -12.31
CA HIS A 534 11.88 -5.20 -12.06
C HIS A 534 12.69 -6.22 -11.25
N ASP A 535 12.53 -6.19 -9.92
CA ASP A 535 13.29 -7.03 -8.99
C ASP A 535 12.35 -7.82 -8.07
N GLU A 536 11.60 -8.74 -8.68
CA GLU A 536 10.38 -9.36 -8.13
C GLU A 536 10.66 -10.48 -7.11
N TYR A 537 11.76 -11.23 -7.28
CA TYR A 537 11.98 -12.51 -6.59
C TYR A 537 13.03 -12.39 -5.49
N PHE A 538 12.60 -12.45 -4.22
CA PHE A 538 13.50 -12.27 -3.07
C PHE A 538 13.51 -13.51 -2.18
N SER A 539 14.71 -13.92 -1.77
CA SER A 539 14.88 -14.88 -0.68
C SER A 539 14.61 -14.22 0.68
N LEU A 540 14.41 -15.02 1.72
CA LEU A 540 14.31 -14.49 3.10
C LEU A 540 15.60 -13.79 3.54
N PRO A 541 16.82 -14.36 3.34
CA PRO A 541 18.07 -13.64 3.59
C PRO A 541 18.19 -12.31 2.85
N MET A 542 17.81 -12.24 1.56
CA MET A 542 17.86 -10.98 0.79
C MET A 542 16.98 -9.89 1.41
N ARG A 543 15.71 -10.23 1.69
CA ARG A 543 14.76 -9.29 2.29
C ARG A 543 15.19 -8.86 3.69
N ALA A 544 15.76 -9.79 4.47
CA ALA A 544 16.31 -9.52 5.78
C ALA A 544 17.53 -8.60 5.73
N ALA A 545 18.44 -8.81 4.77
CA ALA A 545 19.61 -7.98 4.55
C ALA A 545 19.22 -6.54 4.20
N LEU A 546 18.28 -6.35 3.27
CA LEU A 546 17.81 -5.01 2.90
C LEU A 546 17.15 -4.28 4.08
N SER A 547 16.29 -4.97 4.84
CA SER A 547 15.66 -4.42 6.05
C SER A 547 16.69 -4.01 7.10
N GLN A 548 17.71 -4.85 7.35
CA GLN A 548 18.78 -4.56 8.29
C GLN A 548 19.70 -3.44 7.80
N ALA A 549 19.98 -3.37 6.50
CA ALA A 549 20.77 -2.30 5.91
C ALA A 549 20.09 -0.93 6.08
N ILE A 550 18.78 -0.85 5.83
CA ILE A 550 17.97 0.35 6.14
C ILE A 550 18.10 0.69 7.63
N SER A 551 17.96 -0.29 8.54
CA SER A 551 18.11 -0.05 9.98
C SER A 551 19.51 0.42 10.41
N LYS A 552 20.54 0.17 9.58
CA LYS A 552 21.93 0.59 9.76
C LYS A 552 22.29 1.86 8.98
N GLY A 553 21.31 2.52 8.35
CA GLY A 553 21.52 3.81 7.70
C GLY A 553 21.80 3.74 6.20
N VAL A 554 21.72 2.57 5.56
CA VAL A 554 21.85 2.45 4.09
C VAL A 554 20.58 2.95 3.43
N ASN A 555 20.71 3.87 2.49
CA ASN A 555 19.59 4.43 1.73
C ASN A 555 19.18 3.49 0.58
N VAL A 556 17.91 3.54 0.18
CA VAL A 556 17.37 2.67 -0.88
C VAL A 556 16.60 3.51 -1.90
N ALA A 557 16.94 3.38 -3.18
CA ALA A 557 16.09 3.82 -4.27
C ALA A 557 15.61 2.60 -5.06
N ASN A 558 14.34 2.24 -4.92
CA ASN A 558 13.70 1.27 -5.79
C ASN A 558 13.25 1.98 -7.07
N LEU A 559 14.01 1.86 -8.16
CA LEU A 559 13.72 2.52 -9.44
C LEU A 559 12.83 1.62 -10.33
N GLY A 560 11.85 0.97 -9.70
CA GLY A 560 11.02 -0.07 -10.27
C GLY A 560 9.65 -0.19 -9.59
N ALA A 561 8.96 -1.30 -9.84
CA ALA A 561 7.74 -1.71 -9.15
C ALA A 561 7.76 -3.23 -8.93
N ASN A 562 6.77 -3.77 -8.22
CA ASN A 562 6.64 -5.21 -7.96
C ASN A 562 7.88 -5.83 -7.26
N THR A 563 8.66 -4.98 -6.59
CA THR A 563 9.92 -5.39 -5.96
C THR A 563 9.65 -6.24 -4.73
N SER A 564 10.40 -7.34 -4.58
CA SER A 564 10.28 -8.27 -3.45
C SER A 564 8.84 -8.79 -3.27
N TYR A 565 8.16 -9.11 -4.37
CA TYR A 565 6.79 -9.64 -4.35
C TYR A 565 6.76 -11.15 -4.12
N ARG A 566 7.60 -11.90 -4.83
CA ARG A 566 7.68 -13.36 -4.74
C ARG A 566 8.74 -13.78 -3.73
N ARG A 567 8.40 -14.76 -2.90
CA ARG A 567 9.36 -15.40 -2.00
C ARG A 567 9.97 -16.62 -2.67
N ILE A 568 11.29 -16.63 -2.76
CA ILE A 568 12.08 -17.77 -3.24
C ILE A 568 12.93 -18.38 -2.12
N THR A 569 13.54 -19.53 -2.38
CA THR A 569 14.54 -20.15 -1.50
C THR A 569 15.63 -20.78 -2.36
N PHE A 570 16.87 -20.30 -2.24
CA PHE A 570 18.01 -20.98 -2.85
C PHE A 570 18.16 -22.40 -2.27
N THR A 571 18.46 -23.35 -3.13
CA THR A 571 18.46 -24.78 -2.77
C THR A 571 19.76 -25.19 -2.05
N ASP A 572 20.85 -24.46 -2.28
CA ASP A 572 22.17 -24.73 -1.71
C ASP A 572 23.06 -23.46 -1.69
N SER A 573 24.30 -23.61 -1.22
CA SER A 573 25.28 -22.53 -1.11
C SER A 573 25.83 -22.02 -2.44
N THR A 574 25.66 -22.76 -3.54
CA THR A 574 26.08 -22.33 -4.88
C THR A 574 25.14 -21.28 -5.45
N ARG A 575 23.91 -21.22 -4.94
CA ARG A 575 22.84 -20.30 -5.39
C ARG A 575 22.54 -20.43 -6.87
N ARG A 576 22.85 -21.57 -7.48
CA ARG A 576 22.62 -21.85 -8.90
C ARG A 576 21.21 -22.31 -9.20
N THR A 577 20.47 -22.74 -8.18
CA THR A 577 19.04 -23.05 -8.30
C THR A 577 18.26 -22.50 -7.11
N TRP A 578 16.98 -22.22 -7.32
CA TRP A 578 16.07 -21.76 -6.28
C TRP A 578 14.65 -22.29 -6.50
N ASP A 579 13.95 -22.48 -5.39
CA ASP A 579 12.57 -22.96 -5.33
C ASP A 579 11.61 -21.81 -5.09
N ILE A 580 10.43 -21.92 -5.70
CA ILE A 580 9.27 -21.05 -5.47
C ILE A 580 7.99 -21.88 -5.42
N ASP A 581 7.08 -21.51 -4.52
CA ASP A 581 5.76 -22.13 -4.47
C ASP A 581 4.90 -21.69 -5.67
N ARG A 582 4.36 -22.68 -6.37
CA ARG A 582 3.41 -22.51 -7.46
C ARG A 582 2.11 -23.30 -7.23
N TYR A 583 2.05 -24.08 -6.15
CA TYR A 583 0.92 -24.95 -5.85
C TYR A 583 -0.26 -24.20 -5.23
N THR A 584 -0.01 -23.01 -4.73
CA THR A 584 -0.95 -22.24 -3.93
C THR A 584 -1.15 -20.86 -4.53
N ASP A 585 -2.41 -20.44 -4.57
CA ASP A 585 -2.83 -19.15 -5.10
C ASP A 585 -3.44 -18.27 -3.99
N GLY A 586 -3.53 -16.97 -4.29
CA GLY A 586 -4.08 -15.97 -3.39
C GLY A 586 -3.58 -16.13 -1.95
N TYR A 587 -4.51 -16.21 -1.00
CA TYR A 587 -4.21 -16.30 0.42
C TYR A 587 -3.53 -17.61 0.88
N ASN A 588 -3.38 -18.61 0.01
CA ASN A 588 -2.62 -19.82 0.31
C ASN A 588 -1.17 -19.74 -0.18
N SER A 589 -0.84 -18.74 -1.02
CA SER A 589 0.47 -18.55 -1.65
C SER A 589 1.60 -18.18 -0.69
N THR A 590 2.84 -18.53 -1.07
CA THR A 590 4.06 -18.05 -0.38
C THR A 590 4.54 -16.68 -0.83
N THR A 591 3.86 -16.01 -1.77
CA THR A 591 4.10 -14.58 -2.08
C THR A 591 4.15 -13.78 -0.78
N TRP A 592 5.08 -12.83 -0.68
CA TRP A 592 5.39 -12.15 0.56
C TRP A 592 4.16 -11.55 1.24
N ARG A 593 3.33 -10.80 0.51
CA ARG A 593 2.06 -10.23 1.02
C ARG A 593 1.09 -11.28 1.58
N TYR A 594 1.07 -12.50 1.04
CA TYR A 594 0.16 -13.57 1.47
C TYR A 594 0.69 -14.40 2.66
N LEU A 595 1.94 -14.18 3.07
CA LEU A 595 2.41 -14.65 4.39
C LEU A 595 1.79 -13.86 5.55
N GLY A 596 1.21 -12.69 5.25
CA GLY A 596 0.52 -11.79 6.16
C GLY A 596 0.92 -10.34 5.90
N ASP A 597 0.11 -9.39 6.36
CA ASP A 597 0.28 -7.95 6.07
C ASP A 597 1.67 -7.41 6.47
N ALA A 598 2.28 -7.98 7.50
CA ALA A 598 3.62 -7.64 8.00
C ALA A 598 4.74 -7.90 6.97
N TYR A 599 4.48 -8.80 6.02
CA TYR A 599 5.40 -9.19 4.95
C TYR A 599 5.09 -8.52 3.61
N ALA A 600 4.07 -7.66 3.52
CA ALA A 600 3.84 -6.86 2.31
C ALA A 600 5.06 -5.97 1.98
N SER A 601 5.27 -5.62 0.71
CA SER A 601 6.41 -4.77 0.31
C SER A 601 6.27 -3.32 0.80
N GLN A 602 5.05 -2.80 0.97
CA GLN A 602 4.81 -1.43 1.46
C GLN A 602 5.47 -1.13 2.82
N PRO A 603 5.35 -1.98 3.86
CA PRO A 603 6.08 -1.79 5.11
C PRO A 603 7.61 -1.63 4.95
N LEU A 604 8.21 -2.20 3.89
CA LEU A 604 9.65 -2.14 3.61
C LEU A 604 10.01 -0.99 2.66
N LEU A 605 9.29 -0.85 1.54
CA LEU A 605 9.65 0.04 0.42
C LEU A 605 8.74 1.27 0.29
N GLY A 606 7.58 1.29 0.96
CA GLY A 606 6.66 2.44 0.98
C GLY A 606 5.43 2.33 0.07
N ALA A 607 5.43 1.41 -0.89
CA ALA A 607 4.28 1.03 -1.71
C ALA A 607 4.36 -0.46 -2.08
N ASP A 608 3.28 -1.03 -2.60
CA ASP A 608 3.20 -2.45 -2.91
C ASP A 608 2.43 -2.70 -4.21
N TYR A 609 2.73 -3.82 -4.85
CA TYR A 609 2.26 -4.18 -6.18
C TYR A 609 0.74 -4.05 -6.33
N THR A 610 0.34 -3.56 -7.49
CA THR A 610 -1.06 -3.44 -7.90
C THR A 610 -1.37 -4.26 -9.14
N CYS A 611 -0.76 -3.93 -10.29
CA CYS A 611 -0.98 -4.64 -11.54
C CYS A 611 0.06 -4.27 -12.61
N ALA A 612 0.14 -5.09 -13.66
CA ALA A 612 0.87 -4.78 -14.88
C ALA A 612 0.16 -3.78 -15.79
N VAL A 613 0.93 -2.93 -16.47
CA VAL A 613 0.46 -1.84 -17.32
C VAL A 613 1.31 -1.74 -18.59
N LEU A 614 0.67 -1.48 -19.74
CA LEU A 614 1.38 -1.43 -21.03
C LEU A 614 2.05 -0.07 -21.32
N GLY A 615 1.55 1.01 -20.70
CA GLY A 615 2.12 2.36 -20.84
C GLY A 615 1.06 3.44 -20.67
N ASN A 616 1.33 4.43 -19.81
CA ASN A 616 0.55 5.64 -19.58
C ASN A 616 1.48 6.83 -19.27
N ASP A 617 0.97 8.05 -19.44
CA ASP A 617 1.74 9.27 -19.19
C ASP A 617 1.89 9.54 -17.68
N LEU A 618 3.08 9.98 -17.27
CA LEU A 618 3.25 10.69 -16.00
C LEU A 618 3.13 12.19 -16.24
N THR A 619 2.51 12.92 -15.32
CA THR A 619 2.53 14.39 -15.31
C THR A 619 3.35 14.87 -14.11
N THR A 620 4.34 15.72 -14.35
CA THR A 620 5.22 16.24 -13.29
C THR A 620 4.44 17.12 -12.31
N GLY A 621 4.79 17.01 -11.03
CA GLY A 621 4.31 17.91 -9.97
C GLY A 621 5.31 19.04 -9.68
N SER A 622 5.15 19.66 -8.50
CA SER A 622 6.03 20.71 -7.98
C SER A 622 6.97 20.25 -6.86
N GLY A 623 6.93 18.97 -6.50
CA GLY A 623 7.77 18.39 -5.44
C GLY A 623 9.23 18.23 -5.84
N TRP A 624 10.09 17.92 -4.86
CA TRP A 624 11.55 17.82 -5.02
C TRP A 624 11.99 16.87 -6.14
N MET A 625 11.25 15.77 -6.38
CA MET A 625 11.54 14.80 -7.46
C MET A 625 11.54 15.46 -8.85
N PHE A 626 10.78 16.53 -9.02
CA PHE A 626 10.62 17.26 -10.27
C PHE A 626 11.36 18.61 -10.30
N SER A 627 12.25 18.86 -9.33
CA SER A 627 13.07 20.07 -9.33
C SER A 627 13.81 20.22 -10.66
N GLY A 628 13.79 21.42 -11.25
CA GLY A 628 14.35 21.69 -12.58
C GLY A 628 13.44 21.32 -13.76
N LEU A 629 12.23 20.79 -13.51
CA LEU A 629 11.20 20.54 -14.52
C LEU A 629 9.99 21.45 -14.29
N ALA A 630 9.32 21.86 -15.37
CA ALA A 630 8.06 22.59 -15.25
C ALA A 630 6.97 21.65 -14.68
N SER A 631 6.17 22.14 -13.74
CA SER A 631 5.00 21.41 -13.25
C SER A 631 3.97 21.27 -14.38
N GLY A 632 3.34 20.11 -14.50
CA GLY A 632 2.38 19.82 -15.57
C GLY A 632 3.01 19.30 -16.87
N THR A 633 4.34 19.14 -16.93
CA THR A 633 5.01 18.49 -18.06
C THR A 633 4.58 17.02 -18.13
N LYS A 634 4.12 16.59 -19.30
CA LYS A 634 3.82 15.19 -19.57
C LYS A 634 5.09 14.44 -19.98
N ILE A 635 5.25 13.23 -19.45
CA ILE A 635 6.29 12.27 -19.84
C ILE A 635 5.54 11.06 -20.42
N PRO A 636 5.36 11.01 -21.76
CA PRO A 636 4.50 10.00 -22.37
C PRO A 636 5.01 8.58 -22.16
N GLY A 637 4.12 7.67 -21.74
CA GLY A 637 4.43 6.25 -21.53
C GLY A 637 5.37 5.92 -20.36
N PHE A 638 5.64 6.85 -19.43
CA PHE A 638 6.54 6.61 -18.29
C PHE A 638 5.96 5.68 -17.22
N VAL A 639 4.64 5.62 -17.10
CA VAL A 639 3.94 4.67 -16.22
C VAL A 639 3.75 3.36 -17.00
N ALA A 640 4.74 2.47 -16.95
CA ALA A 640 4.84 1.30 -17.82
C ALA A 640 5.49 0.10 -17.11
N GLY A 641 5.23 -1.10 -17.63
CA GLY A 641 5.66 -2.35 -17.03
C GLY A 641 4.68 -2.76 -15.96
N GLU A 642 4.86 -2.26 -14.74
CA GLU A 642 3.96 -2.49 -13.60
C GLU A 642 3.90 -1.29 -12.66
N ILE A 643 2.92 -1.26 -11.76
CA ILE A 643 2.74 -0.15 -10.81
C ILE A 643 2.51 -0.61 -9.37
N ASP A 644 3.04 0.19 -8.45
CA ASP A 644 2.81 0.05 -7.00
C ASP A 644 1.86 1.16 -6.48
N TYR A 645 1.15 0.85 -5.39
CA TYR A 645 0.20 1.74 -4.72
C TYR A 645 0.35 1.71 -3.20
N VAL A 646 -0.02 2.81 -2.52
CA VAL A 646 -0.09 2.86 -1.05
C VAL A 646 -1.44 2.38 -0.57
N TRP A 647 -1.50 1.12 -0.16
CA TRP A 647 -2.69 0.48 0.37
C TRP A 647 -3.05 1.05 1.74
N PRO A 648 -4.26 1.62 1.92
CA PRO A 648 -4.69 2.22 3.19
C PRO A 648 -4.75 1.22 4.36
N GLY A 649 -4.97 -0.06 4.07
CA GLY A 649 -5.05 -1.14 5.06
C GLY A 649 -3.71 -1.75 5.46
N LEU A 650 -2.60 -1.32 4.85
CA LEU A 650 -1.25 -1.80 5.18
C LEU A 650 -0.47 -0.78 6.00
N TYR A 651 0.56 -1.24 6.69
CA TYR A 651 1.41 -0.38 7.49
C TYR A 651 2.09 0.68 6.62
N LYS A 652 2.13 1.90 7.14
CA LYS A 652 2.81 3.03 6.53
C LYS A 652 3.91 3.44 7.50
N GLN A 653 5.13 3.50 7.01
CA GLN A 653 6.24 4.04 7.79
C GLN A 653 5.90 5.46 8.27
N PRO A 654 6.27 5.84 9.50
CA PRO A 654 6.10 7.21 9.96
C PRO A 654 6.73 8.20 8.97
N GLY A 655 5.96 9.22 8.57
CA GLY A 655 6.43 10.21 7.59
C GLY A 655 6.47 9.72 6.14
N LEU A 656 5.87 8.57 5.81
CA LEU A 656 5.69 8.14 4.42
C LEU A 656 4.89 9.19 3.63
N THR A 657 5.46 9.65 2.53
CA THR A 657 4.86 10.64 1.63
C THR A 657 4.72 10.08 0.22
N THR A 658 3.63 10.44 -0.45
CA THR A 658 3.48 10.24 -1.90
C THR A 658 4.15 11.41 -2.60
N ILE A 659 5.20 11.14 -3.38
CA ILE A 659 6.01 12.17 -4.05
C ILE A 659 5.63 12.36 -5.52
N ALA A 660 5.02 11.34 -6.13
CA ALA A 660 4.39 11.43 -7.44
C ALA A 660 3.15 10.53 -7.47
N SER A 661 2.19 10.89 -8.31
CA SER A 661 1.00 10.08 -8.57
C SER A 661 0.74 9.99 -10.06
N GLY A 662 0.31 8.82 -10.50
CA GLY A 662 -0.09 8.56 -11.87
C GLY A 662 -1.26 7.58 -11.91
N THR A 663 -1.69 7.24 -13.12
CA THR A 663 -2.73 6.23 -13.34
C THR A 663 -2.22 5.25 -14.39
N GLY A 664 -2.28 3.96 -14.09
CA GLY A 664 -2.08 2.86 -15.03
C GLY A 664 -3.41 2.28 -15.51
N ILE A 665 -3.43 1.63 -16.67
CA ILE A 665 -4.54 0.74 -17.06
C ILE A 665 -4.05 -0.69 -16.87
N CYS A 666 -4.66 -1.43 -15.94
CA CYS A 666 -4.27 -2.79 -15.65
C CYS A 666 -4.50 -3.68 -16.87
N HIS A 667 -3.43 -4.33 -17.35
CA HIS A 667 -3.46 -5.18 -18.55
C HIS A 667 -4.47 -6.32 -18.43
N THR A 668 -4.62 -6.90 -17.23
CA THR A 668 -5.44 -8.09 -16.98
C THR A 668 -6.95 -7.86 -17.05
N ASN A 669 -7.43 -6.64 -16.80
CA ASN A 669 -8.87 -6.35 -16.71
C ASN A 669 -9.30 -5.01 -17.35
N GLY A 670 -8.35 -4.25 -17.92
CA GLY A 670 -8.60 -2.97 -18.59
C GLY A 670 -9.05 -1.84 -17.66
N ARG A 671 -8.98 -2.01 -16.33
CA ARG A 671 -9.44 -1.00 -15.37
C ARG A 671 -8.31 -0.02 -15.01
N PRO A 672 -8.63 1.27 -14.83
CA PRO A 672 -7.66 2.22 -14.31
C PRO A 672 -7.30 1.89 -12.86
N ALA A 673 -6.02 1.99 -12.53
CA ALA A 673 -5.49 1.82 -11.19
C ALA A 673 -4.49 2.93 -10.85
N PRO A 674 -4.47 3.44 -9.61
CA PRO A 674 -3.54 4.47 -9.19
C PRO A 674 -2.11 3.91 -9.07
N MET A 675 -1.14 4.72 -9.47
CA MET A 675 0.29 4.52 -9.17
C MET A 675 0.74 5.61 -8.20
N GLN A 676 1.52 5.26 -7.19
CA GLN A 676 2.07 6.22 -6.24
C GLN A 676 3.54 5.95 -5.96
N ALA A 677 4.42 6.82 -6.45
CA ALA A 677 5.81 6.85 -6.01
C ALA A 677 5.87 7.45 -4.60
N THR A 678 6.70 6.88 -3.73
CA THR A 678 6.72 7.24 -2.31
C THR A 678 8.13 7.46 -1.79
N ALA A 679 8.21 8.16 -0.65
CA ALA A 679 9.44 8.37 0.08
C ALA A 679 9.19 8.40 1.58
N TYR A 680 10.09 7.82 2.36
CA TYR A 680 10.13 7.95 3.82
C TYR A 680 11.56 7.99 4.35
N THR A 681 11.72 8.43 5.60
CA THR A 681 13.00 8.35 6.33
C THR A 681 12.83 7.38 7.49
N ALA A 682 13.66 6.34 7.53
CA ALA A 682 13.65 5.34 8.59
C ALA A 682 14.19 5.92 9.91
N PRO A 683 13.93 5.29 11.07
CA PRO A 683 14.48 5.74 12.36
C PRO A 683 16.02 5.87 12.41
N SER A 684 16.72 5.09 11.58
CA SER A 684 18.18 5.16 11.38
C SER A 684 18.66 6.41 10.62
N GLY A 685 17.72 7.21 10.10
CA GLY A 685 18.00 8.30 9.16
C GLY A 685 18.17 7.87 7.71
N ALA A 686 18.12 6.56 7.40
CA ALA A 686 18.14 6.08 6.00
C ALA A 686 16.92 6.61 5.24
N ARG A 687 17.12 7.07 4.01
CA ARG A 687 16.04 7.46 3.10
C ARG A 687 15.69 6.28 2.20
N VAL A 688 14.39 6.02 2.07
CA VAL A 688 13.84 4.97 1.21
C VAL A 688 12.86 5.61 0.24
N MET A 689 13.08 5.39 -1.05
CA MET A 689 12.22 5.85 -2.13
C MET A 689 11.75 4.64 -2.95
N ASN A 690 10.45 4.60 -3.27
CA ASN A 690 9.90 3.67 -4.24
C ASN A 690 9.37 4.43 -5.46
N GLY A 691 9.93 4.11 -6.63
CA GLY A 691 9.62 4.71 -7.92
C GLY A 691 8.32 4.22 -8.54
N SER A 692 7.82 3.06 -8.12
CA SER A 692 6.50 2.50 -8.44
C SER A 692 6.18 2.34 -9.94
N THR A 693 7.20 2.27 -10.81
CA THR A 693 7.08 1.98 -12.26
C THR A 693 8.43 1.51 -12.83
N PHE A 694 8.45 0.69 -13.88
CA PHE A 694 9.68 0.08 -14.40
C PHE A 694 10.53 1.04 -15.25
N ALA A 695 9.90 2.07 -15.81
CA ALA A 695 10.40 2.75 -17.00
C ALA A 695 11.67 3.62 -16.81
N TYR A 696 12.17 3.79 -15.58
CA TYR A 696 13.33 4.64 -15.29
C TYR A 696 14.54 4.27 -16.16
N GLY A 697 15.00 3.02 -16.11
CA GLY A 697 16.18 2.57 -16.85
C GLY A 697 16.01 2.71 -18.36
N CYS A 698 14.88 2.27 -18.91
CA CYS A 698 14.70 2.28 -20.37
C CYS A 698 14.56 3.69 -20.97
N PHE A 699 14.00 4.65 -20.22
CA PHE A 699 13.94 6.03 -20.66
C PHE A 699 15.33 6.68 -20.71
N LEU A 700 16.24 6.36 -19.79
CA LEU A 700 17.61 6.92 -19.75
C LEU A 700 18.43 6.60 -21.01
N VAL A 701 18.06 5.53 -21.75
CA VAL A 701 18.69 5.12 -23.01
C VAL A 701 17.73 5.17 -24.21
N GLN A 702 16.55 5.78 -24.05
CA GLN A 702 15.49 5.89 -25.07
C GLN A 702 15.08 4.55 -25.72
N ARG A 703 15.19 3.45 -24.97
CA ARG A 703 15.01 2.10 -25.50
C ARG A 703 14.20 1.23 -24.54
N CYS A 704 12.89 1.42 -24.56
CA CYS A 704 11.94 0.59 -23.81
C CYS A 704 11.57 -0.70 -24.57
N PRO A 705 11.12 -1.73 -23.83
CA PRO A 705 10.72 -3.02 -24.40
C PRO A 705 9.79 -2.89 -25.60
N SER A 706 10.01 -3.72 -26.62
CA SER A 706 9.28 -3.61 -27.89
C SER A 706 7.80 -4.00 -27.81
N ASN A 707 7.41 -4.72 -26.77
CA ASN A 707 6.04 -5.18 -26.52
C ASN A 707 5.26 -4.29 -25.52
N TRP A 708 5.80 -3.13 -25.14
CA TRP A 708 5.06 -2.12 -24.38
C TRP A 708 4.40 -1.09 -25.32
N THR A 709 3.29 -0.50 -24.90
CA THR A 709 2.66 0.64 -25.59
C THR A 709 3.32 1.95 -25.17
N VAL A 710 4.65 1.96 -25.15
CA VAL A 710 5.47 3.14 -24.83
C VAL A 710 6.01 3.70 -26.13
N PRO A 711 5.69 4.96 -26.49
CA PRO A 711 6.29 5.58 -27.66
C PRO A 711 7.81 5.63 -27.48
N ALA A 712 8.56 5.67 -28.58
CA ALA A 712 10.01 5.87 -28.49
C ALA A 712 10.28 7.14 -27.65
N PRO A 713 10.94 7.04 -26.48
CA PRO A 713 11.08 8.18 -25.58
C PRO A 713 11.76 9.33 -26.32
N SER A 714 11.12 10.50 -26.34
CA SER A 714 11.70 11.70 -26.95
C SER A 714 12.96 12.14 -26.19
N VAL A 715 13.82 12.95 -26.81
CA VAL A 715 14.98 13.54 -26.11
C VAL A 715 14.54 14.36 -24.90
N ALA A 716 13.40 15.05 -24.99
CA ALA A 716 12.82 15.78 -23.86
C ALA A 716 12.36 14.85 -22.74
N SER A 717 11.71 13.73 -23.06
CA SER A 717 11.31 12.71 -22.08
C SER A 717 12.51 12.06 -21.40
N GLN A 718 13.55 11.73 -22.18
CA GLN A 718 14.81 11.20 -21.66
C GLN A 718 15.46 12.21 -20.70
N GLN A 719 15.53 13.48 -21.10
CA GLN A 719 16.06 14.55 -20.26
C GLN A 719 15.28 14.70 -18.96
N ALA A 720 13.94 14.71 -19.04
CA ALA A 720 13.09 14.80 -17.86
C ALA A 720 13.33 13.64 -16.89
N VAL A 721 13.44 12.41 -17.38
CA VAL A 721 13.74 11.24 -16.55
C VAL A 721 15.16 11.29 -15.98
N ALA A 722 16.16 11.75 -16.74
CA ALA A 722 17.52 11.94 -16.23
C ALA A 722 17.56 12.97 -15.08
N THR A 723 16.80 14.06 -15.19
CA THR A 723 16.63 15.04 -14.09
C THR A 723 15.93 14.41 -12.88
N ILE A 724 14.87 13.64 -13.10
CA ILE A 724 14.16 12.92 -12.02
C ILE A 724 15.10 11.96 -11.28
N VAL A 725 15.87 11.15 -12.01
CA VAL A 725 16.82 10.18 -11.41
C VAL A 725 17.94 10.91 -10.68
N ALA A 726 18.42 12.05 -11.18
CA ALA A 726 19.37 12.90 -10.45
C ALA A 726 18.79 13.39 -9.12
N ASN A 727 17.58 13.96 -9.13
CA ASN A 727 16.91 14.44 -7.92
C ASN A 727 16.68 13.31 -6.91
N ILE A 728 16.31 12.11 -7.37
CA ILE A 728 16.18 10.91 -6.53
C ILE A 728 17.52 10.55 -5.92
N THR A 729 18.59 10.53 -6.72
CA THR A 729 19.93 10.15 -6.27
C THR A 729 20.43 11.08 -5.16
N GLU A 730 20.33 12.40 -5.37
CA GLU A 730 20.76 13.40 -4.39
C GLU A 730 19.89 13.36 -3.12
N TRP A 731 18.57 13.20 -3.29
CA TRP A 731 17.68 13.10 -2.14
C TRP A 731 17.92 11.81 -1.35
N VAL A 732 17.93 10.64 -1.99
CA VAL A 732 18.10 9.34 -1.32
C VAL A 732 19.46 9.28 -0.63
N SER A 733 20.53 9.72 -1.29
CA SER A 733 21.89 9.71 -0.71
C SER A 733 22.12 10.73 0.39
N ARG A 734 21.16 11.62 0.66
CA ARG A 734 21.28 12.71 1.65
C ARG A 734 22.45 13.66 1.36
N GLY A 735 22.81 13.81 0.09
CA GLY A 735 23.95 14.63 -0.35
C GLY A 735 25.28 13.89 -0.39
N ASP A 736 25.35 12.62 0.05
CA ASP A 736 26.57 11.79 -0.09
C ASP A 736 26.92 11.55 -1.57
N ILE A 737 25.92 11.59 -2.46
CA ILE A 737 26.11 11.61 -3.91
C ILE A 737 25.67 12.99 -4.42
N THR A 738 26.62 13.75 -4.95
CA THR A 738 26.35 14.98 -5.70
C THR A 738 26.35 14.68 -7.19
N VAL A 739 25.23 14.89 -7.88
CA VAL A 739 25.18 14.69 -9.32
C VAL A 739 25.70 15.97 -9.99
N PRO A 740 26.67 15.91 -10.93
CA PRO A 740 27.21 17.11 -11.56
C PRO A 740 26.12 18.01 -12.17
N SER A 741 26.24 19.34 -12.00
CA SER A 741 25.27 20.31 -12.51
C SER A 741 25.26 20.38 -14.06
N GLY A 742 24.11 20.70 -14.67
CA GLY A 742 24.01 20.93 -16.12
C GLY A 742 23.92 19.66 -16.98
N THR A 743 23.58 18.53 -16.38
CA THR A 743 23.66 17.25 -17.07
C THR A 743 22.51 17.02 -18.03
N SER A 744 22.80 17.20 -19.32
CA SER A 744 22.01 16.54 -20.35
C SER A 744 21.99 15.02 -20.09
N ALA A 745 20.89 14.38 -20.47
CA ALA A 745 20.84 12.93 -20.52
C ALA A 745 21.97 12.43 -21.43
N ALA A 746 22.67 11.40 -20.97
CA ALA A 746 23.75 10.83 -21.75
C ALA A 746 23.18 10.23 -23.05
N LYS A 747 23.75 10.62 -24.19
CA LYS A 747 23.32 10.11 -25.49
C LYS A 747 23.98 8.77 -25.76
N VAL A 748 23.17 7.74 -26.02
CA VAL A 748 23.64 6.48 -26.59
C VAL A 748 24.01 6.73 -28.05
N ARG A 749 25.25 6.39 -28.44
CA ARG A 749 25.80 6.62 -29.78
C ARG A 749 25.83 5.37 -30.64
N VAL A 750 25.24 4.29 -30.14
CA VAL A 750 25.19 2.97 -30.78
C VAL A 750 23.75 2.52 -30.97
N ALA A 751 23.47 1.87 -32.10
CA ALA A 751 22.13 1.39 -32.43
C ALA A 751 21.91 -0.01 -31.87
N VAL A 752 21.34 -0.10 -30.67
CA VAL A 752 21.03 -1.36 -30.01
C VAL A 752 19.59 -1.78 -30.36
N PRO A 753 19.33 -3.03 -30.77
CA PRO A 753 17.98 -3.52 -31.01
C PRO A 753 17.07 -3.37 -29.79
N LYS A 754 15.77 -3.17 -30.04
CA LYS A 754 14.75 -3.31 -28.99
C LYS A 754 14.46 -4.79 -28.78
N HIS A 755 14.32 -5.19 -27.53
CA HIS A 755 13.93 -6.55 -27.16
C HIS A 755 12.56 -6.54 -26.48
N PRO A 756 11.72 -7.55 -26.72
CA PRO A 756 10.53 -7.75 -25.90
C PRO A 756 10.94 -8.20 -24.50
N LEU A 757 10.11 -7.92 -23.51
CA LEU A 757 10.15 -8.65 -22.25
C LEU A 757 9.20 -9.85 -22.34
N GLN A 758 9.57 -11.00 -21.77
CA GLN A 758 8.65 -12.13 -21.62
C GLN A 758 7.56 -11.78 -20.61
N THR A 759 6.54 -11.04 -21.03
CA THR A 759 5.42 -10.60 -20.17
C THR A 759 4.08 -11.14 -20.63
N ASN A 760 4.04 -11.84 -21.77
CA ASN A 760 2.83 -12.45 -22.36
C ASN A 760 2.20 -13.56 -21.50
N THR A 761 2.81 -13.90 -20.37
CA THR A 761 2.36 -14.93 -19.43
C THR A 761 2.28 -14.42 -17.98
N GLN A 762 2.44 -13.10 -17.76
CA GLN A 762 2.16 -12.43 -16.48
C GLN A 762 0.65 -12.56 -16.16
N PRO A 763 0.25 -13.15 -15.02
CA PRO A 763 -1.15 -13.35 -14.64
C PRO A 763 -1.89 -12.05 -14.31
#